data_AF-A0A8B3RZ74-F1
#
_entry.id   AF-A0A8B3RZ74-F1
#
_cell.length_a   1.000
_cell.length_b   1.000
_cell.length_c   1.000
_cell.angle_alpha   90.00
_cell.angle_beta   90.00
_cell.angle_gamma   90.00
#
_symmetry.space_group_name_H-M   'P 1'
#
loop_
_entity.id
_entity.type
_entity.pdbx_description
1 polymer ?
#
loop_
_entity_poly.entity_id
_entity_poly.type
_entity_poly.pdbx_seq_one_letter_code
_entity_poly.pdbx_strand_id
1 'polypeptide(L)'
;MGLVTDEDSTKWEPDWTDNFVWSLSHNGASAILASGSYCRSQNWKYAYATKVYNDFYKYLYEKESETTTPIGEALKEAERNYDVDEAWNPFNAGLHKKARVQFILYSIPWMTFDPPINPPEPINKGYNVTFTAPEKLDEGVYKRLITIEITDYNLTSVEGFDLITIEGASYILNDFKPILPKINTDIYLPIQSEIENITITLESEIGLGDLNVPSFQSTIASDPPNSSFTNISDITGVFPTPRFISTNITYPEYNKIRINLAPVQYNIDTNETVLFNKTVLEIIYNTTDDLIVTDFLSLNNKFNINNVISTNVTVENVGSETIENVHYEFTIKDSFSTIVKNHSSSEFNIPMGIQQFEANVSTQDLQQGSYLAEINILNNTGYILANSSEYIYLISGEITNFTINTTGIEQGGDLKLNFEFENYNDADVTFNGQISISDSQNNIADTLLIPLTIASGDNTKQFSYIWNSGNNSPGCYKAELTLSSEGSDYGSEDQWFTISNSPSTNAWHLHNDSIMYRTATNPTGNLTIATGSSNLWIADEPAQTNLTFPPGVWTGRITLETALASGQNFSIEIGNCSGGNFTGSGSAAINGDGNTSFDFQITANSFNIAKDDYLAINITDTTTGIEVKTGGTYSHIILLDTAPTYPVPELPSVVLVSTALIMLVGIFLINSRRSGKK
;
A
#
# COMPACT_ATOMS: atom_id res chain seq x y z
N MET A 1 6.47 -27.67 5.98
CA MET A 1 5.26 -26.83 5.91
C MET A 1 4.30 -27.49 4.93
N GLY A 2 3.14 -28.01 5.31
CA GLY A 2 2.75 -28.60 6.59
C GLY A 2 2.02 -29.90 6.24
N LEU A 3 2.44 -31.03 6.81
CA LEU A 3 1.54 -32.18 6.84
C LEU A 3 0.35 -31.74 7.68
N VAL A 4 -0.85 -31.82 7.14
CA VAL A 4 -2.04 -31.86 7.99
C VAL A 4 -1.88 -33.13 8.81
N THR A 5 -1.65 -33.03 10.11
CA THR A 5 -1.60 -34.19 11.02
C THR A 5 -2.48 -33.87 12.19
N ASP A 6 -3.35 -34.79 12.55
CA ASP A 6 -4.21 -34.76 13.73
C ASP A 6 -3.46 -35.07 15.05
N GLU A 7 -2.14 -35.32 15.00
CA GLU A 7 -1.28 -35.87 16.07
C GLU A 7 -1.77 -37.20 16.70
N ASP A 8 -2.99 -37.65 16.38
CA ASP A 8 -3.67 -38.84 16.89
C ASP A 8 -3.66 -39.98 15.87
N SER A 9 -2.76 -40.94 16.07
CA SER A 9 -2.62 -42.14 15.23
C SER A 9 -3.88 -43.04 15.12
N THR A 10 -4.96 -42.73 15.84
CA THR A 10 -6.17 -43.55 15.88
C THR A 10 -7.35 -42.98 15.09
N LYS A 11 -7.37 -41.68 14.74
CA LYS A 11 -8.52 -41.06 14.05
C LYS A 11 -8.17 -39.74 13.33
N TRP A 12 -8.11 -39.80 12.00
CA TRP A 12 -7.86 -38.65 11.10
C TRP A 12 -8.94 -37.57 11.12
N GLU A 13 -8.89 -36.69 12.12
CA GLU A 13 -9.75 -35.52 12.29
C GLU A 13 -8.93 -34.24 12.55
N PRO A 14 -8.18 -33.74 11.55
CA PRO A 14 -7.39 -32.54 11.71
C PRO A 14 -8.27 -31.30 11.89
N ASP A 15 -7.92 -30.43 12.84
CA ASP A 15 -8.52 -29.13 13.08
C ASP A 15 -7.78 -28.04 12.27
N TRP A 16 -8.43 -26.89 12.04
CA TRP A 16 -7.85 -25.78 11.29
C TRP A 16 -6.60 -25.20 11.97
N THR A 17 -6.43 -25.42 13.28
CA THR A 17 -5.21 -25.07 14.03
C THR A 17 -4.03 -26.00 13.77
N ASP A 18 -4.26 -27.20 13.26
CA ASP A 18 -3.22 -28.25 13.11
C ASP A 18 -2.34 -28.01 11.88
N ASN A 19 -2.72 -27.07 11.02
CA ASN A 19 -1.94 -26.65 9.87
C ASN A 19 -1.84 -25.12 9.83
N PHE A 20 -0.60 -24.61 9.84
CA PHE A 20 -0.31 -23.17 9.82
C PHE A 20 -0.98 -22.41 8.66
N VAL A 21 -0.98 -22.98 7.45
CA VAL A 21 -1.59 -22.37 6.26
C VAL A 21 -3.12 -22.39 6.38
N TRP A 22 -3.69 -23.49 6.87
CA TRP A 22 -5.13 -23.59 7.12
C TRP A 22 -5.58 -22.60 8.20
N SER A 23 -4.80 -22.45 9.28
CA SER A 23 -5.09 -21.50 10.35
C SER A 23 -5.09 -20.06 9.86
N LEU A 24 -4.09 -19.65 9.07
CA LEU A 24 -4.04 -18.30 8.50
C LEU A 24 -5.17 -18.06 7.50
N SER A 25 -5.49 -19.02 6.64
CA SER A 25 -6.62 -18.93 5.72
C SER A 25 -7.96 -18.83 6.47
N HIS A 26 -8.15 -19.63 7.54
CA HIS A 26 -9.35 -19.56 8.40
C HIS A 26 -9.49 -18.18 9.08
N ASN A 27 -8.38 -17.52 9.41
CA ASN A 27 -8.35 -16.18 9.98
C ASN A 27 -8.30 -15.06 8.92
N GLY A 28 -8.63 -15.36 7.66
CA GLY A 28 -8.82 -14.35 6.61
C GLY A 28 -7.54 -13.88 5.90
N ALA A 29 -6.42 -14.61 5.98
CA ALA A 29 -5.23 -14.27 5.20
C ALA A 29 -5.42 -14.63 3.70
N SER A 30 -5.27 -13.65 2.81
CA SER A 30 -5.40 -13.83 1.34
C SER A 30 -4.11 -14.34 0.67
N ALA A 31 -2.95 -14.16 1.31
CA ALA A 31 -1.67 -14.62 0.81
C ALA A 31 -0.70 -14.94 1.95
N ILE A 32 0.16 -15.93 1.77
CA ILE A 32 1.24 -16.25 2.70
C ILE A 32 2.54 -16.37 1.92
N LEU A 33 3.50 -15.49 2.22
CA LEU A 33 4.88 -15.61 1.76
C LEU A 33 5.73 -16.15 2.90
N ALA A 34 6.34 -17.31 2.72
CA ALA A 34 7.14 -17.94 3.77
C ALA A 34 8.38 -18.65 3.19
N SER A 35 9.48 -18.68 3.96
CA SER A 35 10.67 -19.42 3.56
C SER A 35 10.40 -20.93 3.60
N GLY A 36 10.65 -21.62 2.47
CA GLY A 36 10.46 -23.06 2.28
C GLY A 36 11.27 -23.98 3.20
N SER A 37 12.22 -23.46 3.97
CA SER A 37 13.15 -24.28 4.74
C SER A 37 13.39 -23.79 6.17
N TYR A 38 13.81 -24.73 7.01
CA TYR A 38 14.29 -24.48 8.36
C TYR A 38 15.82 -24.40 8.38
N CYS A 39 16.38 -23.21 8.62
CA CYS A 39 17.82 -23.06 8.84
C CYS A 39 18.15 -23.26 10.32
N ARG A 40 18.69 -24.43 10.67
CA ARG A 40 19.23 -24.70 12.01
C ARG A 40 20.59 -24.03 12.16
N SER A 41 20.62 -22.72 12.39
CA SER A 41 21.85 -22.01 12.71
C SER A 41 21.69 -21.19 13.97
N GLN A 42 22.48 -21.55 14.99
CA GLN A 42 22.67 -20.71 16.16
C GLN A 42 23.28 -19.37 15.70
N ASN A 43 22.60 -18.29 16.07
CA ASN A 43 23.09 -16.92 16.24
C ASN A 43 23.39 -15.99 15.03
N TRP A 44 23.45 -16.42 13.75
CA TRP A 44 24.03 -15.53 12.69
C TRP A 44 23.32 -15.43 11.33
N LYS A 45 22.11 -15.99 11.10
CA LYS A 45 21.61 -16.23 9.72
C LYS A 45 20.20 -15.74 9.36
N TYR A 46 19.61 -14.82 10.13
CA TYR A 46 18.22 -14.38 9.91
C TYR A 46 18.07 -13.10 9.07
N ALA A 47 19.00 -12.14 9.16
CA ALA A 47 18.87 -10.80 8.56
C ALA A 47 18.70 -10.81 7.03
N TYR A 48 19.32 -11.76 6.33
CA TYR A 48 19.30 -11.80 4.86
C TYR A 48 17.97 -12.30 4.27
N ALA A 49 17.15 -13.03 5.02
CA ALA A 49 15.81 -13.42 4.58
C ALA A 49 14.86 -12.21 4.55
N THR A 50 15.07 -11.22 5.42
CA THR A 50 14.30 -9.97 5.44
C THR A 50 14.51 -9.14 4.18
N LYS A 51 15.66 -9.24 3.52
CA LYS A 51 15.93 -8.51 2.27
C LYS A 51 14.99 -8.95 1.14
N VAL A 52 14.78 -10.25 0.94
CA VAL A 52 13.81 -10.73 -0.07
C VAL A 52 12.40 -10.26 0.24
N TYR A 53 12.00 -10.21 1.52
CA TYR A 53 10.70 -9.63 1.91
C TYR A 53 10.62 -8.12 1.59
N ASN A 54 11.67 -7.35 1.90
CA ASN A 54 11.70 -5.92 1.62
C ASN A 54 11.68 -5.65 0.11
N ASP A 55 12.45 -6.41 -0.67
CA ASP A 55 12.46 -6.32 -2.12
C ASP A 55 11.09 -6.73 -2.69
N PHE A 56 10.47 -7.79 -2.17
CA PHE A 56 9.10 -8.18 -2.52
C PHE A 56 8.12 -7.03 -2.33
N TYR A 57 8.10 -6.39 -1.15
CA TYR A 57 7.20 -5.26 -0.91
C TYR A 57 7.54 -4.03 -1.75
N LYS A 58 8.82 -3.81 -2.03
CA LYS A 58 9.27 -2.74 -2.93
C LYS A 58 8.75 -2.94 -4.35
N TYR A 59 8.78 -4.17 -4.87
CA TYR A 59 8.25 -4.51 -6.20
C TYR A 59 6.72 -4.66 -6.21
N LEU A 60 6.12 -4.93 -5.05
CA LEU A 60 4.66 -5.00 -4.90
C LEU A 60 4.04 -3.59 -4.97
N TYR A 61 4.60 -2.64 -4.22
CA TYR A 61 4.09 -1.28 -4.12
C TYR A 61 4.82 -0.36 -5.10
N GLU A 62 4.37 -0.38 -6.35
CA GLU A 62 4.89 0.51 -7.37
C GLU A 62 4.33 1.93 -7.30
N LYS A 63 5.15 2.86 -7.77
CA LYS A 63 5.12 4.26 -7.38
C LYS A 63 3.96 5.05 -7.99
N GLU A 64 3.25 4.54 -8.99
CA GLU A 64 2.31 5.32 -9.81
C GLU A 64 1.10 4.50 -10.31
N SER A 65 0.81 3.36 -9.71
CA SER A 65 -0.26 2.46 -10.14
C SER A 65 -1.48 2.51 -9.21
N GLU A 66 -2.68 2.42 -9.79
CA GLU A 66 -3.96 2.29 -9.06
C GLU A 66 -4.11 0.91 -8.39
N THR A 67 -3.25 -0.06 -8.75
CA THR A 67 -3.18 -1.39 -8.13
C THR A 67 -1.73 -1.82 -7.90
N THR A 68 -1.45 -2.64 -6.89
CA THR A 68 -0.12 -3.25 -6.73
C THR A 68 0.24 -4.12 -7.94
N THR A 69 1.54 -4.31 -8.19
CA THR A 69 2.02 -5.37 -9.09
C THR A 69 1.47 -6.73 -8.62
N PRO A 70 1.16 -7.68 -9.52
CA PRO A 70 0.75 -9.00 -9.10
C PRO A 70 1.76 -9.65 -8.13
N ILE A 71 1.28 -10.19 -7.02
CA ILE A 71 2.13 -10.71 -5.93
C ILE A 71 3.15 -11.76 -6.39
N GLY A 72 2.80 -12.59 -7.39
CA GLY A 72 3.69 -13.58 -7.96
C GLY A 72 4.83 -12.94 -8.76
N GLU A 73 4.53 -11.87 -9.50
CA GLU A 73 5.52 -11.13 -10.28
C GLU A 73 6.44 -10.34 -9.36
N ALA A 74 5.89 -9.69 -8.33
CA ALA A 74 6.68 -9.00 -7.31
C ALA A 74 7.68 -9.94 -6.61
N LEU A 75 7.26 -11.17 -6.28
CA LEU A 75 8.16 -12.18 -5.71
C LEU A 75 9.22 -12.64 -6.72
N LYS A 76 8.81 -12.88 -7.97
CA LYS A 76 9.71 -13.29 -9.06
C LYS A 76 10.78 -12.24 -9.32
N GLU A 77 10.42 -10.95 -9.33
CA GLU A 77 11.38 -9.86 -9.46
C GLU A 77 12.25 -9.69 -8.21
N ALA A 78 11.69 -9.87 -7.00
CA ALA A 78 12.49 -9.88 -5.78
C ALA A 78 13.54 -11.00 -5.78
N GLU A 79 13.18 -12.21 -6.20
CA GLU A 79 14.10 -13.34 -6.29
C GLU A 79 15.15 -13.16 -7.40
N ARG A 80 14.75 -12.67 -8.59
CA ARG A 80 15.66 -12.41 -9.72
C ARG A 80 16.65 -11.29 -9.44
N ASN A 81 16.18 -10.21 -8.80
CA ASN A 81 17.01 -9.06 -8.45
C ASN A 81 17.75 -9.23 -7.13
N TYR A 82 17.55 -10.35 -6.43
CA TYR A 82 18.25 -10.64 -5.19
C TYR A 82 19.75 -10.80 -5.46
N ASP A 83 20.46 -9.69 -5.26
CA ASP A 83 21.90 -9.65 -5.44
C ASP A 83 22.60 -10.39 -4.29
N VAL A 84 23.01 -11.63 -4.57
CA VAL A 84 23.83 -12.47 -3.68
C VAL A 84 25.27 -11.98 -3.59
N ASP A 85 25.72 -11.22 -4.59
CA ASP A 85 27.09 -10.74 -4.75
C ASP A 85 27.26 -9.30 -4.26
N GLU A 86 26.20 -8.71 -3.70
CA GLU A 86 26.19 -7.38 -3.08
C GLU A 86 27.28 -7.18 -2.02
N ALA A 87 27.82 -8.29 -1.52
CA ALA A 87 28.97 -8.27 -0.67
C ALA A 87 30.25 -8.15 -1.50
N TRP A 88 30.96 -7.04 -1.33
CA TRP A 88 32.42 -6.99 -1.23
C TRP A 88 32.94 -7.98 -0.16
N ASN A 89 32.52 -9.25 -0.22
CA ASN A 89 32.75 -10.32 0.73
C ASN A 89 32.46 -11.71 0.10
N PRO A 90 33.46 -12.43 -0.40
CA PRO A 90 33.29 -13.81 -0.84
C PRO A 90 32.88 -14.77 0.30
N PHE A 91 33.06 -14.40 1.57
CA PHE A 91 32.67 -15.24 2.72
C PHE A 91 31.17 -15.19 3.06
N ASN A 92 30.43 -14.19 2.55
CA ASN A 92 28.99 -14.06 2.79
C ASN A 92 28.12 -14.96 1.92
N ALA A 93 28.68 -15.63 0.90
CA ALA A 93 27.98 -16.65 0.11
C ALA A 93 27.31 -17.75 0.97
N GLY A 94 27.82 -17.97 2.20
CA GLY A 94 27.22 -18.87 3.18
C GLY A 94 26.08 -18.30 4.04
N LEU A 95 25.93 -16.98 4.13
CA LEU A 95 24.92 -16.29 4.95
C LEU A 95 23.59 -16.12 4.22
N HIS A 96 23.61 -16.02 2.89
CA HIS A 96 22.40 -15.98 2.05
C HIS A 96 21.69 -17.34 1.94
N LYS A 97 22.17 -18.42 2.58
CA LYS A 97 21.59 -19.77 2.47
C LYS A 97 20.10 -19.85 2.80
N LYS A 98 19.57 -18.99 3.70
CA LYS A 98 18.14 -18.89 3.99
C LYS A 98 17.35 -18.05 2.95
N ALA A 99 18.00 -17.09 2.30
CA ALA A 99 17.39 -16.40 1.17
C ALA A 99 17.43 -17.24 -0.11
N ARG A 100 18.40 -18.16 -0.24
CA ARG A 100 18.54 -19.13 -1.36
C ARG A 100 17.57 -20.32 -1.31
N VAL A 101 16.81 -20.46 -0.24
CA VAL A 101 15.80 -21.51 -0.07
C VAL A 101 14.47 -20.88 -0.42
N GLN A 102 13.92 -21.36 -1.53
CA GLN A 102 12.70 -20.91 -2.20
C GLN A 102 11.71 -20.31 -1.21
N PHE A 103 11.45 -19.01 -1.35
CA PHE A 103 10.27 -18.44 -0.72
C PHE A 103 9.07 -19.01 -1.44
N ILE A 104 8.12 -19.54 -0.68
CA ILE A 104 6.92 -20.12 -1.22
C ILE A 104 5.80 -19.12 -0.99
N LEU A 105 5.22 -18.67 -2.10
CA LEU A 105 3.97 -17.93 -2.10
C LEU A 105 2.81 -18.92 -2.13
N TYR A 106 2.01 -18.93 -1.07
CA TYR A 106 0.72 -19.61 -1.03
C TYR A 106 -0.36 -18.56 -1.24
N SER A 107 -0.70 -18.33 -2.50
CA SER A 107 -1.76 -17.41 -2.92
C SER A 107 -2.08 -17.60 -4.41
N ILE A 108 -2.91 -16.72 -4.96
CA ILE A 108 -3.17 -16.57 -6.40
C ILE A 108 -2.07 -15.65 -6.96
N PRO A 109 -1.11 -16.14 -7.76
CA PRO A 109 0.07 -15.36 -8.16
C PRO A 109 -0.26 -14.06 -8.93
N TRP A 110 -1.42 -14.02 -9.59
CA TRP A 110 -1.90 -12.86 -10.33
C TRP A 110 -2.76 -11.90 -9.49
N MET A 111 -2.87 -12.11 -8.17
CA MET A 111 -3.61 -11.22 -7.27
C MET A 111 -2.90 -9.87 -7.11
N THR A 112 -3.69 -8.80 -7.14
CA THR A 112 -3.28 -7.41 -6.87
C THR A 112 -4.06 -6.85 -5.67
N PHE A 113 -3.65 -5.70 -5.15
CA PHE A 113 -4.32 -4.96 -4.09
C PHE A 113 -4.50 -3.50 -4.50
N ASP A 114 -5.57 -2.84 -4.06
CA ASP A 114 -5.76 -1.40 -4.28
C ASP A 114 -4.94 -0.60 -3.24
N PRO A 115 -3.99 0.25 -3.63
CA PRO A 115 -3.17 0.99 -2.68
C PRO A 115 -3.84 2.33 -2.33
N PRO A 116 -3.95 2.69 -1.04
CA PRO A 116 -3.83 4.08 -0.62
C PRO A 116 -2.37 4.30 -0.21
N ILE A 117 -1.51 4.60 -1.18
CA ILE A 117 -0.12 4.99 -0.87
C ILE A 117 0.21 6.21 -1.71
N ASN A 118 0.41 7.35 -1.02
CA ASN A 118 0.93 8.55 -1.67
C ASN A 118 2.20 8.17 -2.46
N PRO A 119 2.28 8.50 -3.76
CA PRO A 119 3.49 8.27 -4.51
C PRO A 119 4.64 8.99 -3.79
N PRO A 120 5.76 8.33 -3.46
CA PRO A 120 6.93 9.06 -2.97
C PRO A 120 7.30 10.14 -3.99
N GLU A 121 7.74 11.32 -3.54
CA GLU A 121 8.21 12.36 -4.46
C GLU A 121 9.34 11.81 -5.37
N PRO A 122 9.52 12.31 -6.60
CA PRO A 122 10.67 11.97 -7.44
C PRO A 122 11.96 12.19 -6.64
N ILE A 123 12.76 11.14 -6.47
CA ILE A 123 14.02 11.21 -5.73
C ILE A 123 15.00 11.98 -6.61
N ASN A 124 15.33 13.20 -6.19
CA ASN A 124 16.39 13.97 -6.81
C ASN A 124 17.71 13.19 -6.66
N LYS A 125 18.41 12.82 -7.74
CA LYS A 125 19.64 12.02 -7.60
C LYS A 125 20.86 12.94 -7.46
N GLY A 126 21.71 12.67 -6.48
CA GLY A 126 23.02 13.31 -6.29
C GLY A 126 24.09 12.83 -7.28
N TYR A 127 23.69 12.16 -8.36
CA TYR A 127 24.58 11.64 -9.39
C TYR A 127 23.85 11.49 -10.74
N ASN A 128 24.64 11.53 -11.82
CA ASN A 128 24.19 11.26 -13.17
C ASN A 128 24.88 10.01 -13.72
N VAL A 129 24.14 9.23 -14.50
CA VAL A 129 24.67 8.10 -15.28
C VAL A 129 24.39 8.37 -16.74
N THR A 130 25.43 8.32 -17.57
CA THR A 130 25.31 8.52 -19.02
C THR A 130 26.05 7.42 -19.76
N PHE A 131 25.53 7.09 -20.93
CA PHE A 131 26.05 6.04 -21.79
C PHE A 131 26.42 6.61 -23.14
N THR A 132 27.55 6.18 -23.71
CA THR A 132 27.83 6.45 -25.12
C THR A 132 27.01 5.52 -26.02
N ALA A 133 26.90 5.87 -27.30
CA ALA A 133 26.51 4.90 -28.32
C ALA A 133 27.54 3.74 -28.35
N PRO A 134 27.12 2.52 -28.72
CA PRO A 134 28.05 1.42 -28.97
C PRO A 134 29.00 1.71 -30.13
N GLU A 135 30.25 1.27 -29.98
CA GLU A 135 31.31 1.36 -30.99
C GLU A 135 31.76 -0.06 -31.35
N LYS A 136 31.82 -0.40 -32.64
CA LYS A 136 32.30 -1.71 -33.09
C LYS A 136 33.81 -1.81 -32.95
N LEU A 137 34.29 -2.86 -32.29
CA LEU A 137 35.71 -3.20 -32.21
C LEU A 137 36.08 -4.30 -33.21
N ASP A 138 35.23 -5.33 -33.33
CA ASP A 138 35.36 -6.44 -34.27
C ASP A 138 33.96 -6.97 -34.63
N GLU A 139 33.87 -7.99 -35.48
CA GLU A 139 32.60 -8.65 -35.80
C GLU A 139 31.94 -9.24 -34.55
N GLY A 140 30.75 -8.75 -34.23
CA GLY A 140 30.01 -9.12 -33.01
C GLY A 140 30.56 -8.53 -31.72
N VAL A 141 31.70 -7.82 -31.74
CA VAL A 141 32.33 -7.27 -30.53
C VAL A 141 32.19 -5.75 -30.50
N TYR A 142 31.57 -5.27 -29.43
CA TYR A 142 31.23 -3.86 -29.25
C TYR A 142 31.79 -3.31 -27.94
N LYS A 143 32.00 -1.99 -27.94
CA LYS A 143 32.47 -1.21 -26.81
C LYS A 143 31.47 -0.12 -26.47
N ARG A 144 31.25 0.10 -25.18
CA ARG A 144 30.44 1.22 -24.67
C ARG A 144 31.07 1.83 -23.43
N LEU A 145 30.96 3.15 -23.28
CA LEU A 145 31.39 3.85 -22.08
C LEU A 145 30.20 4.22 -21.21
N ILE A 146 30.33 3.99 -19.90
CA ILE A 146 29.40 4.46 -18.87
C ILE A 146 30.12 5.51 -18.05
N THR A 147 29.59 6.72 -18.01
CA THR A 147 30.09 7.79 -17.15
C THR A 147 29.14 7.99 -15.97
N ILE A 148 29.67 7.81 -14.76
CA ILE A 148 29.00 8.09 -13.50
C ILE A 148 29.65 9.34 -12.90
N GLU A 149 28.87 10.38 -12.72
CA GLU A 149 29.32 11.68 -12.19
C GLU A 149 28.52 12.06 -10.95
N ILE A 150 29.22 12.29 -9.85
CA ILE A 150 28.62 12.71 -8.58
C ILE A 150 28.40 14.22 -8.64
N THR A 151 27.14 14.63 -8.60
CA THR A 151 26.74 16.04 -8.71
C THR A 151 26.62 16.70 -7.34
N ASP A 152 26.27 15.93 -6.31
CA ASP A 152 26.15 16.41 -4.94
C ASP A 152 26.42 15.28 -3.93
N TYR A 153 26.98 15.65 -2.78
CA TYR A 153 27.20 14.75 -1.64
C TYR A 153 27.18 15.53 -0.33
N ASN A 154 26.76 14.87 0.74
CA ASN A 154 26.72 15.44 2.08
C ASN A 154 27.54 14.62 3.06
N LEU A 155 28.19 15.32 3.99
CA LEU A 155 28.86 14.74 5.15
C LEU A 155 28.04 15.06 6.39
N THR A 156 27.56 14.02 7.06
CA THR A 156 26.73 14.16 8.28
C THR A 156 27.37 13.40 9.42
N SER A 157 27.42 14.00 10.60
CA SER A 157 27.88 13.33 11.80
C SER A 157 26.71 12.67 12.54
N VAL A 158 26.79 11.37 12.77
CA VAL A 158 25.78 10.57 13.48
C VAL A 158 26.49 9.73 14.54
N GLU A 159 26.13 9.92 15.81
CA GLU A 159 26.73 9.19 16.94
C GLU A 159 28.27 9.28 17.02
N GLY A 160 28.85 10.38 16.52
CA GLY A 160 30.30 10.59 16.49
C GLY A 160 31.02 9.94 15.31
N PHE A 161 30.28 9.32 14.39
CA PHE A 161 30.78 8.83 13.11
C PHE A 161 30.44 9.79 11.98
N ASP A 162 31.24 9.77 10.93
CA ASP A 162 31.04 10.54 9.71
C ASP A 162 30.41 9.65 8.63
N LEU A 163 29.23 10.04 8.15
CA LEU A 163 28.52 9.37 7.07
C LEU A 163 28.57 10.21 5.80
N ILE A 164 28.96 9.57 4.69
CA ILE A 164 28.92 10.17 3.36
C ILE A 164 27.63 9.75 2.67
N THR A 165 26.74 10.70 2.44
CA THR A 165 25.46 10.47 1.74
C THR A 165 25.52 11.04 0.33
N ILE A 166 25.12 10.26 -0.67
CA ILE A 166 24.85 10.71 -2.03
C ILE A 166 23.38 10.42 -2.29
N GLU A 167 22.59 11.45 -2.60
CA GLU A 167 21.14 11.28 -2.74
C GLU A 167 20.82 10.29 -3.87
N GLY A 168 19.89 9.37 -3.63
CA GLY A 168 19.55 8.28 -4.54
C GLY A 168 20.54 7.11 -4.57
N ALA A 169 21.71 7.22 -3.92
CA ALA A 169 22.61 6.08 -3.72
C ALA A 169 22.16 5.25 -2.51
N SER A 170 22.43 3.95 -2.56
CA SER A 170 22.25 3.04 -1.42
C SER A 170 23.55 2.93 -0.60
N TYR A 171 23.54 2.24 0.54
CA TYR A 171 24.76 1.97 1.31
C TYR A 171 25.27 0.55 1.11
N ILE A 172 26.58 0.37 1.19
CA ILE A 172 27.24 -0.93 1.37
C ILE A 172 27.09 -1.32 2.84
N LEU A 173 26.27 -2.33 3.12
CA LEU A 173 25.96 -2.78 4.49
C LEU A 173 26.51 -4.19 4.74
N ASN A 174 27.84 -4.30 4.75
CA ASN A 174 28.53 -5.55 5.06
C ASN A 174 28.97 -5.56 6.53
N ASP A 175 28.64 -6.62 7.26
CA ASP A 175 29.06 -6.77 8.65
C ASP A 175 30.57 -6.55 8.81
N PHE A 176 30.93 -5.70 9.77
CA PHE A 176 32.28 -5.25 10.12
C PHE A 176 33.05 -4.57 8.97
N LYS A 177 32.35 -4.01 7.98
CA LYS A 177 32.96 -3.20 6.92
C LYS A 177 32.45 -1.77 6.93
N PRO A 178 33.27 -0.81 6.47
CA PRO A 178 32.87 0.60 6.37
C PRO A 178 31.56 0.79 5.60
N ILE A 179 30.69 1.65 6.13
CA ILE A 179 29.44 2.05 5.49
C ILE A 179 29.75 3.15 4.48
N LEU A 180 29.67 2.79 3.20
CA LEU A 180 29.99 3.67 2.08
C LEU A 180 28.83 3.69 1.07
N PRO A 181 28.61 4.81 0.35
CA PRO A 181 27.59 4.87 -0.68
C PRO A 181 27.88 3.88 -1.83
N LYS A 182 26.81 3.44 -2.50
CA LYS A 182 26.78 2.48 -3.60
C LYS A 182 25.78 2.94 -4.65
N ILE A 183 26.26 3.08 -5.88
CA ILE A 183 25.44 3.40 -7.06
C ILE A 183 25.26 2.12 -7.86
N ASN A 184 24.01 1.81 -8.19
CA ASN A 184 23.67 0.72 -9.09
C ASN A 184 23.38 1.29 -10.48
N THR A 185 23.99 0.69 -11.50
CA THR A 185 23.62 0.94 -12.89
C THR A 185 23.41 -0.39 -13.60
N ASP A 186 22.37 -0.47 -14.42
CA ASP A 186 22.03 -1.68 -15.16
C ASP A 186 22.32 -1.46 -16.64
N ILE A 187 22.75 -2.53 -17.33
CA ILE A 187 22.92 -2.59 -18.79
C ILE A 187 22.10 -3.76 -19.27
N TYR A 188 21.39 -3.56 -20.36
CA TYR A 188 20.59 -4.60 -20.99
C TYR A 188 21.29 -5.04 -22.26
N LEU A 189 21.49 -6.34 -22.41
CA LEU A 189 22.07 -6.97 -23.58
C LEU A 189 21.17 -8.12 -24.05
N PRO A 190 21.20 -8.51 -25.33
CA PRO A 190 20.52 -9.71 -25.82
C PRO A 190 20.94 -10.98 -25.08
N ILE A 191 20.06 -11.99 -25.03
CA ILE A 191 20.24 -13.20 -24.21
C ILE A 191 21.49 -14.03 -24.56
N GLN A 192 21.98 -13.94 -25.80
CA GLN A 192 23.19 -14.63 -26.26
C GLN A 192 24.47 -13.81 -26.06
N SER A 193 24.36 -12.60 -25.50
CA SER A 193 25.51 -11.72 -25.33
C SER A 193 26.39 -12.13 -24.17
N GLU A 194 27.70 -11.96 -24.33
CA GLU A 194 28.69 -12.21 -23.30
C GLU A 194 29.50 -10.94 -23.01
N ILE A 195 29.76 -10.67 -21.74
CA ILE A 195 30.69 -9.60 -21.35
C ILE A 195 32.11 -10.15 -21.47
N GLU A 196 32.94 -9.50 -22.29
CA GLU A 196 34.36 -9.82 -22.34
C GLU A 196 35.13 -9.12 -21.24
N ASN A 197 34.82 -7.83 -21.00
CA ASN A 197 35.55 -7.03 -20.03
C ASN A 197 34.75 -5.83 -19.52
N ILE A 198 34.97 -5.46 -18.26
CA ILE A 198 34.56 -4.18 -17.67
C ILE A 198 35.78 -3.60 -16.97
N THR A 199 36.19 -2.39 -17.35
CA THR A 199 37.35 -1.72 -16.74
C THR A 199 37.05 -0.26 -16.46
N ILE A 200 37.73 0.31 -15.46
CA ILE A 200 37.73 1.75 -15.25
C ILE A 200 38.81 2.37 -16.14
N THR A 201 38.45 3.31 -17.00
CA THR A 201 39.36 3.99 -17.93
C THR A 201 39.70 5.41 -17.54
N LEU A 202 38.83 6.05 -16.74
CA LEU A 202 39.05 7.40 -16.22
C LEU A 202 38.45 7.55 -14.82
N GLU A 203 39.19 8.23 -13.95
CA GLU A 203 38.77 8.63 -12.62
C GLU A 203 39.14 10.10 -12.37
N SER A 204 38.27 10.79 -11.66
CA SER A 204 38.58 12.06 -11.00
C SER A 204 38.31 11.87 -9.52
N GLU A 205 39.27 12.26 -8.70
CA GLU A 205 39.23 12.08 -7.26
C GLU A 205 39.26 13.40 -6.50
N ILE A 206 38.58 13.41 -5.36
CA ILE A 206 38.55 14.50 -4.38
C ILE A 206 38.85 13.86 -3.02
N GLY A 207 39.95 14.29 -2.39
CA GLY A 207 40.24 13.90 -1.02
C GLY A 207 39.23 14.54 -0.05
N LEU A 208 38.56 13.72 0.76
CA LEU A 208 37.64 14.18 1.80
C LEU A 208 38.33 14.36 3.17
N GLY A 209 39.61 13.98 3.26
CA GLY A 209 40.41 14.03 4.49
C GLY A 209 40.22 12.78 5.35
N ASP A 210 40.57 12.92 6.63
CA ASP A 210 40.49 11.83 7.60
C ASP A 210 39.09 11.83 8.22
N LEU A 211 38.26 10.84 7.88
CA LEU A 211 36.89 10.71 8.36
C LEU A 211 36.75 9.53 9.33
N ASN A 212 35.89 9.64 10.33
CA ASN A 212 35.57 8.52 11.22
C ASN A 212 34.39 7.71 10.64
N VAL A 213 34.61 7.01 9.53
CA VAL A 213 33.56 6.22 8.87
C VAL A 213 33.22 4.98 9.71
N PRO A 214 31.94 4.75 10.05
CA PRO A 214 31.57 3.59 10.84
C PRO A 214 31.60 2.31 10.00
N SER A 215 31.88 1.20 10.67
CA SER A 215 31.56 -0.13 10.15
C SER A 215 30.14 -0.52 10.50
N PHE A 216 29.49 -1.26 9.60
CA PHE A 216 28.16 -1.82 9.85
C PHE A 216 28.25 -3.01 10.81
N GLN A 217 27.39 -3.07 11.82
CA GLN A 217 27.24 -4.25 12.67
C GLN A 217 25.76 -4.62 12.80
N SER A 218 25.38 -5.76 12.20
CA SER A 218 24.10 -6.39 12.46
C SER A 218 24.06 -6.92 13.90
N THR A 219 23.14 -6.44 14.74
CA THR A 219 22.93 -6.94 16.10
C THR A 219 21.65 -7.78 16.17
N ILE A 220 21.79 -9.08 16.39
CA ILE A 220 20.66 -10.03 16.52
C ILE A 220 20.48 -10.48 17.98
N ALA A 221 21.20 -9.86 18.94
CA ALA A 221 21.10 -10.24 20.35
C ALA A 221 19.91 -9.59 21.09
N SER A 222 19.22 -8.63 20.47
CA SER A 222 17.98 -8.05 20.97
C SER A 222 16.80 -8.47 20.08
N ASP A 223 15.66 -8.70 20.71
CA ASP A 223 14.35 -8.69 20.05
C ASP A 223 13.72 -7.33 20.38
N PRO A 224 13.53 -6.42 19.41
CA PRO A 224 13.74 -6.59 17.97
C PRO A 224 15.23 -6.51 17.53
N PRO A 225 15.58 -7.07 16.36
CA PRO A 225 16.92 -6.99 15.80
C PRO A 225 17.25 -5.53 15.46
N ASN A 226 18.35 -5.02 16.01
CA ASN A 226 18.83 -3.68 15.74
C ASN A 226 20.06 -3.75 14.83
N SER A 227 20.24 -2.79 13.93
CA SER A 227 21.54 -2.55 13.30
C SER A 227 22.23 -1.42 14.04
N SER A 228 23.56 -1.45 14.10
CA SER A 228 24.34 -0.45 14.82
C SER A 228 25.63 -0.09 14.08
N PHE A 229 26.19 1.06 14.42
CA PHE A 229 27.51 1.48 13.98
C PHE A 229 28.58 0.99 14.97
N THR A 230 29.71 0.57 14.44
CA THR A 230 30.87 0.17 15.23
C THR A 230 32.15 0.70 14.60
N ASN A 231 33.18 0.91 15.42
CA ASN A 231 34.52 1.24 14.93
C ASN A 231 35.34 -0.04 14.62
N ILE A 232 34.77 -1.22 14.88
CA ILE A 232 35.44 -2.50 14.62
C ILE A 232 35.30 -2.84 13.13
N SER A 233 36.43 -3.06 12.45
CA SER A 233 36.45 -3.65 11.12
C SER A 233 37.18 -4.99 11.11
N ASP A 234 36.72 -5.93 10.28
CA ASP A 234 37.35 -7.23 10.06
C ASP A 234 38.35 -7.24 8.90
N ILE A 235 38.55 -6.08 8.25
CA ILE A 235 39.48 -5.85 7.15
C ILE A 235 40.46 -4.72 7.47
N THR A 236 41.53 -4.62 6.67
CA THR A 236 42.58 -3.59 6.77
C THR A 236 42.83 -2.98 5.40
N GLY A 237 43.46 -1.80 5.34
CA GLY A 237 43.72 -1.07 4.11
C GLY A 237 42.48 -0.40 3.50
N VAL A 238 42.50 -0.23 2.17
CA VAL A 238 41.50 0.52 1.41
C VAL A 238 40.28 -0.34 1.08
N PHE A 239 39.09 0.16 1.41
CA PHE A 239 37.81 -0.47 1.11
C PHE A 239 36.85 0.48 0.36
N PRO A 240 36.07 -0.02 -0.61
CA PRO A 240 36.16 -1.35 -1.20
C PRO A 240 37.31 -1.47 -2.21
N THR A 241 37.80 -2.70 -2.38
CA THR A 241 38.75 -3.06 -3.45
C THR A 241 38.34 -4.38 -4.10
N PRO A 242 38.09 -4.45 -5.43
CA PRO A 242 37.96 -3.32 -6.38
C PRO A 242 36.90 -2.25 -6.01
N ARG A 243 36.71 -1.21 -6.84
CA ARG A 243 35.67 -0.18 -6.61
C ARG A 243 34.30 -0.53 -7.20
N PHE A 244 34.24 -1.47 -8.13
CA PHE A 244 32.98 -1.97 -8.69
C PHE A 244 32.97 -3.49 -8.78
N ILE A 245 31.78 -4.05 -8.64
CA ILE A 245 31.47 -5.44 -8.98
C ILE A 245 30.34 -5.44 -10.01
N SER A 246 30.30 -6.50 -10.82
CA SER A 246 29.24 -6.72 -11.80
C SER A 246 28.58 -8.08 -11.59
N THR A 247 27.26 -8.11 -11.66
CA THR A 247 26.45 -9.34 -11.57
C THR A 247 25.64 -9.48 -12.85
N ASN A 248 25.67 -10.66 -13.46
CA ASN A 248 24.84 -10.98 -14.63
C ASN A 248 23.54 -11.67 -14.18
N ILE A 249 22.41 -11.14 -14.63
CA ILE A 249 21.07 -11.63 -14.32
C ILE A 249 20.39 -11.94 -15.66
N THR A 250 20.11 -13.22 -15.91
CA THR A 250 19.45 -13.65 -17.14
C THR A 250 17.93 -13.61 -16.98
N TYR A 251 17.28 -12.87 -17.88
CA TYR A 251 15.84 -12.88 -18.10
C TYR A 251 15.51 -13.75 -19.33
N PRO A 252 14.25 -14.20 -19.50
CA PRO A 252 13.84 -14.94 -20.70
C PRO A 252 14.06 -14.16 -22.01
N GLU A 253 14.00 -12.82 -21.95
CA GLU A 253 14.04 -11.93 -23.11
C GLU A 253 15.42 -11.25 -23.29
N TYR A 254 16.18 -11.04 -22.21
CA TYR A 254 17.46 -10.33 -22.23
C TYR A 254 18.41 -10.75 -21.08
N ASN A 255 19.68 -10.36 -21.17
CA ASN A 255 20.63 -10.38 -20.05
C ASN A 255 20.75 -8.98 -19.45
N LYS A 256 20.67 -8.88 -18.12
CA LYS A 256 20.89 -7.66 -17.37
C LYS A 256 22.19 -7.72 -16.59
N ILE A 257 23.05 -6.75 -16.84
CA ILE A 257 24.32 -6.61 -16.14
C ILE A 257 24.15 -5.50 -15.13
N ARG A 258 24.11 -5.86 -13.86
CA ARG A 258 24.08 -4.90 -12.76
C ARG A 258 25.50 -4.58 -12.34
N ILE A 259 25.88 -3.31 -12.43
CA ILE A 259 27.15 -2.80 -11.92
C ILE A 259 26.88 -2.06 -10.61
N ASN A 260 27.46 -2.58 -9.52
CA ASN A 260 27.49 -1.92 -8.23
C ASN A 260 28.82 -1.16 -8.12
N LEU A 261 28.79 0.18 -8.19
CA LEU A 261 29.98 1.04 -8.06
C LEU A 261 29.99 1.72 -6.69
N ALA A 262 31.14 1.70 -6.02
CA ALA A 262 31.42 2.52 -4.86
C ALA A 262 32.11 3.84 -5.29
N PRO A 263 31.42 5.00 -5.20
CA PRO A 263 32.04 6.28 -5.52
C PRO A 263 32.99 6.76 -4.41
N VAL A 264 33.07 6.08 -3.27
CA VAL A 264 33.96 6.44 -2.17
C VAL A 264 34.83 5.25 -1.78
N GLN A 265 36.11 5.50 -1.51
CA GLN A 265 37.01 4.57 -0.82
C GLN A 265 37.45 5.14 0.52
N TYR A 266 37.62 4.25 1.48
CA TYR A 266 38.04 4.54 2.85
C TYR A 266 39.21 3.65 3.24
N ASN A 267 40.31 4.26 3.73
CA ASN A 267 41.41 3.52 4.30
C ASN A 267 41.21 3.33 5.81
N ILE A 268 41.06 2.08 6.23
CA ILE A 268 40.72 1.73 7.61
C ILE A 268 41.90 1.97 8.56
N ASP A 269 43.13 1.93 8.05
CA ASP A 269 44.34 2.10 8.87
C ASP A 269 44.70 3.57 9.07
N THR A 270 44.36 4.45 8.11
CA THR A 270 44.72 5.88 8.13
C THR A 270 43.54 6.83 8.28
N ASN A 271 42.32 6.35 8.14
CA ASN A 271 41.06 7.11 8.02
C ASN A 271 40.96 8.00 6.77
N GLU A 272 41.95 7.97 5.88
CA GLU A 272 41.94 8.74 4.65
C GLU A 272 40.75 8.30 3.77
N THR A 273 39.93 9.26 3.37
CA THR A 273 38.75 9.03 2.55
C THR A 273 38.84 9.78 1.22
N VAL A 274 38.51 9.09 0.13
CA VAL A 274 38.55 9.63 -1.23
C VAL A 274 37.21 9.44 -1.92
N LEU A 275 36.65 10.53 -2.45
CA LEU A 275 35.48 10.53 -3.33
C LEU A 275 35.91 10.56 -4.80
N PHE A 276 35.45 9.60 -5.57
CA PHE A 276 35.58 9.56 -7.02
C PHE A 276 34.39 10.29 -7.65
N ASN A 277 34.50 11.61 -7.78
CA ASN A 277 33.41 12.45 -8.28
C ASN A 277 33.09 12.20 -9.76
N LYS A 278 34.00 11.54 -10.49
CA LYS A 278 33.74 11.02 -11.84
C LYS A 278 34.41 9.67 -12.03
N THR A 279 33.67 8.69 -12.52
CA THR A 279 34.18 7.38 -12.93
C THR A 279 33.68 7.05 -14.34
N VAL A 280 34.58 6.67 -15.25
CA VAL A 280 34.23 6.17 -16.58
C VAL A 280 34.58 4.69 -16.66
N LEU A 281 33.57 3.86 -16.89
CA LEU A 281 33.70 2.43 -17.13
C LEU A 281 33.69 2.18 -18.65
N GLU A 282 34.63 1.40 -19.14
CA GLU A 282 34.62 0.81 -20.48
C GLU A 282 34.12 -0.63 -20.38
N ILE A 283 33.18 -0.95 -21.26
CA ILE A 283 32.55 -2.25 -21.33
C ILE A 283 32.72 -2.79 -22.72
N ILE A 284 33.28 -3.99 -22.80
CA ILE A 284 33.44 -4.74 -24.03
C ILE A 284 32.54 -5.97 -23.92
N TYR A 285 31.68 -6.14 -24.91
CA TYR A 285 30.74 -7.26 -24.97
C TYR A 285 30.67 -7.82 -26.39
N ASN A 286 30.38 -9.11 -26.46
CA ASN A 286 30.11 -9.83 -27.69
C ASN A 286 28.60 -10.07 -27.80
N THR A 287 28.02 -9.80 -28.96
CA THR A 287 26.65 -10.20 -29.28
C THR A 287 26.46 -10.46 -30.76
N THR A 288 25.57 -11.40 -31.06
CA THR A 288 25.14 -11.72 -32.43
C THR A 288 23.85 -11.00 -32.83
N ASP A 289 23.10 -10.49 -31.85
CA ASP A 289 21.85 -9.78 -32.05
C ASP A 289 22.04 -8.32 -31.61
N ASP A 290 21.73 -7.36 -32.48
CA ASP A 290 22.00 -5.96 -32.18
C ASP A 290 20.84 -5.25 -31.45
N LEU A 291 19.71 -5.93 -31.24
CA LEU A 291 18.49 -5.30 -30.75
C LEU A 291 17.84 -6.08 -29.59
N ILE A 292 17.32 -5.35 -28.62
CA ILE A 292 16.49 -5.88 -27.53
C ILE A 292 15.27 -4.99 -27.27
N VAL A 293 14.20 -5.62 -26.77
CA VAL A 293 13.06 -4.91 -26.15
C VAL A 293 13.31 -4.90 -24.65
N THR A 294 13.50 -3.71 -24.07
CA THR A 294 13.76 -3.55 -22.63
C THR A 294 12.50 -3.25 -21.84
N ASP A 295 11.44 -2.81 -22.51
CA ASP A 295 10.17 -2.46 -21.88
C ASP A 295 8.99 -2.66 -22.85
N PHE A 296 7.96 -3.36 -22.39
CA PHE A 296 6.71 -3.63 -23.10
C PHE A 296 5.62 -4.02 -22.08
N LEU A 297 4.53 -3.24 -22.02
CA LEU A 297 3.34 -3.43 -21.13
C LEU A 297 3.59 -3.52 -19.62
N SER A 298 4.69 -2.96 -19.14
CA SER A 298 5.29 -3.25 -17.83
C SER A 298 4.48 -3.01 -16.55
N LEU A 299 3.30 -2.39 -16.55
CA LEU A 299 2.56 -2.07 -15.30
C LEU A 299 1.03 -2.00 -15.37
N ASN A 300 0.42 -2.13 -16.56
CA ASN A 300 -1.03 -2.31 -16.66
C ASN A 300 -1.32 -3.53 -17.50
N ASN A 301 -1.87 -4.56 -16.86
CA ASN A 301 -2.26 -5.80 -17.52
C ASN A 301 -3.77 -5.93 -17.69
N LYS A 302 -4.58 -4.93 -17.32
CA LYS A 302 -6.04 -4.95 -17.43
C LYS A 302 -6.48 -3.96 -18.50
N PHE A 303 -7.15 -4.45 -19.53
CA PHE A 303 -7.61 -3.62 -20.65
C PHE A 303 -9.08 -3.88 -20.98
N ASN A 304 -9.76 -2.89 -21.52
CA ASN A 304 -11.15 -3.04 -21.91
C ASN A 304 -11.23 -3.77 -23.26
N ILE A 305 -12.21 -4.65 -23.41
CA ILE A 305 -12.60 -5.14 -24.74
C ILE A 305 -13.09 -3.97 -25.61
N ASN A 306 -13.14 -4.17 -26.93
CA ASN A 306 -13.64 -3.17 -27.89
C ASN A 306 -12.93 -1.81 -27.82
N ASN A 307 -11.67 -1.81 -27.39
CA ASN A 307 -10.84 -0.63 -27.32
C ASN A 307 -9.51 -0.84 -28.07
N VAL A 308 -8.62 0.15 -28.04
CA VAL A 308 -7.25 0.02 -28.51
C VAL A 308 -6.33 -0.02 -27.30
N ILE A 309 -5.51 -1.07 -27.22
CA ILE A 309 -4.39 -1.11 -26.30
C ILE A 309 -3.30 -0.24 -26.91
N SER A 310 -2.90 0.81 -26.19
CA SER A 310 -1.75 1.67 -26.51
C SER A 310 -0.69 1.53 -25.43
N THR A 311 0.54 1.24 -25.84
CA THR A 311 1.69 1.12 -24.94
C THR A 311 2.92 1.77 -25.53
N ASN A 312 3.75 2.34 -24.66
CA ASN A 312 5.11 2.69 -25.04
C ASN A 312 5.97 1.42 -25.04
N VAL A 313 6.79 1.27 -26.07
CA VAL A 313 7.78 0.20 -26.19
C VAL A 313 9.15 0.85 -26.16
N THR A 314 10.02 0.33 -25.30
CA THR A 314 11.43 0.74 -25.28
C THR A 314 12.28 -0.35 -25.91
N VAL A 315 13.05 0.02 -26.91
CA VAL A 315 14.05 -0.84 -27.55
C VAL A 315 15.43 -0.24 -27.37
N GLU A 316 16.44 -1.10 -27.30
CA GLU A 316 17.84 -0.67 -27.28
C GLU A 316 18.63 -1.38 -28.37
N ASN A 317 19.18 -0.58 -29.28
CA ASN A 317 20.14 -1.05 -30.26
C ASN A 317 21.54 -1.03 -29.62
N VAL A 318 22.03 -2.23 -29.32
CA VAL A 318 23.35 -2.47 -28.70
C VAL A 318 24.45 -2.65 -29.74
N GLY A 319 24.11 -2.61 -31.04
CA GLY A 319 25.05 -2.58 -32.15
C GLY A 319 25.55 -1.18 -32.48
N SER A 320 26.48 -1.10 -33.44
CA SER A 320 27.17 0.14 -33.83
C SER A 320 26.58 0.86 -35.04
N GLU A 321 25.49 0.34 -35.60
CA GLU A 321 24.86 0.88 -36.81
C GLU A 321 23.37 1.07 -36.59
N THR A 322 22.76 1.99 -37.35
CA THR A 322 21.30 2.16 -37.34
C THR A 322 20.67 0.95 -38.01
N ILE A 323 19.67 0.35 -37.37
CA ILE A 323 18.91 -0.75 -37.97
C ILE A 323 17.80 -0.12 -38.83
N GLU A 324 17.91 -0.30 -40.14
CA GLU A 324 17.02 0.34 -41.11
C GLU A 324 15.82 -0.54 -41.50
N ASN A 325 14.72 0.10 -41.87
CA ASN A 325 13.53 -0.53 -42.47
C ASN A 325 12.95 -1.66 -41.61
N VAL A 326 12.81 -1.40 -40.31
CA VAL A 326 12.13 -2.31 -39.39
C VAL A 326 10.67 -1.91 -39.24
N HIS A 327 9.84 -2.85 -38.82
CA HIS A 327 8.49 -2.58 -38.37
C HIS A 327 8.21 -3.47 -37.14
N TYR A 328 7.22 -3.11 -36.34
CA TYR A 328 6.77 -3.97 -35.26
C TYR A 328 5.49 -4.71 -35.66
N GLU A 329 5.31 -5.91 -35.13
CA GLU A 329 4.05 -6.64 -35.08
C GLU A 329 3.60 -6.80 -33.63
N PHE A 330 2.47 -6.20 -33.29
CA PHE A 330 1.82 -6.36 -31.99
C PHE A 330 0.68 -7.37 -32.15
N THR A 331 0.81 -8.53 -31.52
CA THR A 331 -0.18 -9.61 -31.57
C THR A 331 -0.82 -9.90 -30.21
N ILE A 332 -2.07 -10.33 -30.23
CA ILE A 332 -2.77 -10.90 -29.08
C ILE A 332 -3.05 -12.37 -29.39
N LYS A 333 -2.63 -13.25 -28.50
CA LYS A 333 -2.81 -14.70 -28.59
C LYS A 333 -3.75 -15.21 -27.50
N ASP A 334 -4.63 -16.14 -27.85
CA ASP A 334 -5.48 -16.84 -26.89
C ASP A 334 -4.71 -17.89 -26.08
N SER A 335 -5.42 -18.58 -25.17
CA SER A 335 -4.84 -19.65 -24.32
C SER A 335 -4.33 -20.87 -25.10
N PHE A 336 -4.67 -20.99 -26.39
CA PHE A 336 -4.16 -22.01 -27.30
C PHE A 336 -3.00 -21.49 -28.17
N SER A 337 -2.46 -20.30 -27.87
CA SER A 337 -1.43 -19.61 -28.64
C SER A 337 -1.84 -19.24 -30.07
N THR A 338 -3.14 -19.18 -30.35
CA THR A 338 -3.66 -18.73 -31.65
C THR A 338 -3.70 -17.22 -31.67
N ILE A 339 -3.15 -16.60 -32.71
CA ILE A 339 -3.23 -15.14 -32.92
C ILE A 339 -4.69 -14.77 -33.22
N VAL A 340 -5.32 -14.04 -32.31
CA VAL A 340 -6.72 -13.57 -32.43
C VAL A 340 -6.80 -12.12 -32.91
N LYS A 341 -5.78 -11.31 -32.64
CA LYS A 341 -5.61 -9.95 -33.18
C LYS A 341 -4.15 -9.68 -33.49
N ASN A 342 -3.93 -8.83 -34.48
CA ASN A 342 -2.61 -8.32 -34.81
C ASN A 342 -2.69 -6.88 -35.34
N HIS A 343 -1.58 -6.19 -35.23
CA HIS A 343 -1.34 -4.92 -35.89
C HIS A 343 0.13 -4.85 -36.31
N SER A 344 0.39 -4.28 -37.49
CA SER A 344 1.73 -4.08 -38.02
C SER A 344 1.95 -2.61 -38.29
N SER A 345 3.09 -2.09 -37.85
CA SER A 345 3.44 -0.68 -38.01
C SER A 345 3.86 -0.35 -39.44
N SER A 346 3.94 0.95 -39.75
CA SER A 346 4.77 1.40 -40.87
C SER A 346 6.24 1.14 -40.59
N GLU A 347 7.07 1.09 -41.64
CA GLU A 347 8.52 0.97 -41.50
C GLU A 347 9.13 2.21 -40.81
N PHE A 348 10.15 1.97 -39.97
CA PHE A 348 10.96 2.98 -39.30
C PHE A 348 12.40 2.48 -39.09
N ASN A 349 13.25 3.36 -38.57
CA ASN A 349 14.66 3.05 -38.28
C ASN A 349 14.92 3.14 -36.78
N ILE A 350 15.79 2.25 -36.27
CA ILE A 350 16.23 2.25 -34.89
C ILE A 350 17.67 2.74 -34.79
N PRO A 351 17.91 3.98 -34.29
CA PRO A 351 19.26 4.50 -34.11
C PRO A 351 20.00 3.71 -33.02
N MET A 352 21.32 3.90 -32.93
CA MET A 352 22.11 3.32 -31.84
C MET A 352 21.62 3.80 -30.46
N GLY A 353 21.62 2.90 -29.47
CA GLY A 353 21.14 3.18 -28.13
C GLY A 353 19.63 3.04 -27.98
N ILE A 354 19.06 3.78 -27.04
CA ILE A 354 17.66 3.63 -26.62
C ILE A 354 16.73 4.42 -27.54
N GLN A 355 15.65 3.78 -27.98
CA GLN A 355 14.53 4.42 -28.66
C GLN A 355 13.20 4.00 -28.00
N GLN A 356 12.28 4.95 -27.93
CA GLN A 356 10.90 4.71 -27.51
C GLN A 356 9.94 5.01 -28.66
N PHE A 357 8.90 4.20 -28.79
CA PHE A 357 7.80 4.42 -29.71
C PHE A 357 6.50 3.85 -29.14
N GLU A 358 5.37 4.33 -29.65
CA GLU A 358 4.05 3.84 -29.27
C GLU A 358 3.66 2.65 -30.15
N ALA A 359 3.19 1.57 -29.54
CA ALA A 359 2.63 0.41 -30.20
C ALA A 359 1.16 0.24 -29.83
N ASN A 360 0.35 -0.11 -30.82
CA ASN A 360 -1.10 -0.19 -30.69
C ASN A 360 -1.66 -1.51 -31.24
N VAL A 361 -2.70 -2.06 -30.60
CA VAL A 361 -3.49 -3.18 -31.14
C VAL A 361 -4.96 -3.06 -30.70
N SER A 362 -5.90 -3.34 -31.60
CA SER A 362 -7.33 -3.30 -31.29
C SER A 362 -7.80 -4.59 -30.63
N THR A 363 -8.63 -4.46 -29.59
CA THR A 363 -9.32 -5.55 -28.88
C THR A 363 -10.78 -5.72 -29.32
N GLN A 364 -11.19 -5.08 -30.43
CA GLN A 364 -12.53 -5.21 -31.01
C GLN A 364 -12.92 -6.68 -31.20
N ASP A 365 -14.14 -7.07 -30.87
CA ASP A 365 -14.66 -8.44 -31.01
C ASP A 365 -13.97 -9.51 -30.15
N LEU A 366 -13.00 -9.13 -29.29
CA LEU A 366 -12.45 -10.04 -28.30
C LEU A 366 -13.40 -10.17 -27.11
N GLN A 367 -13.39 -11.35 -26.50
CA GLN A 367 -14.16 -11.62 -25.30
C GLN A 367 -13.33 -11.28 -24.06
N GLN A 368 -13.99 -11.13 -22.92
CA GLN A 368 -13.31 -11.05 -21.63
C GLN A 368 -12.50 -12.33 -21.39
N GLY A 369 -11.29 -12.16 -20.83
CA GLY A 369 -10.41 -13.28 -20.50
C GLY A 369 -8.93 -12.94 -20.52
N SER A 370 -8.11 -13.94 -20.23
CA SER A 370 -6.65 -13.82 -20.27
C SER A 370 -6.11 -14.08 -21.67
N TYR A 371 -5.18 -13.24 -22.11
CA TYR A 371 -4.50 -13.32 -23.40
C TYR A 371 -2.99 -13.10 -23.22
N LEU A 372 -2.20 -13.53 -24.19
CA LEU A 372 -0.79 -13.18 -24.28
C LEU A 372 -0.62 -12.07 -25.32
N ALA A 373 -0.21 -10.89 -24.88
CA ALA A 373 0.24 -9.80 -25.74
C ALA A 373 1.71 -10.05 -26.11
N GLU A 374 2.05 -9.92 -27.39
CA GLU A 374 3.43 -10.10 -27.87
C GLU A 374 3.78 -9.00 -28.87
N ILE A 375 4.94 -8.38 -28.69
CA ILE A 375 5.54 -7.45 -29.63
C ILE A 375 6.77 -8.12 -30.27
N ASN A 376 6.80 -8.13 -31.60
CA ASN A 376 7.96 -8.57 -32.37
C ASN A 376 8.47 -7.39 -33.20
N ILE A 377 9.78 -7.14 -33.19
CA ILE A 377 10.43 -6.17 -34.08
C ILE A 377 11.05 -6.96 -35.24
N LEU A 378 10.61 -6.68 -36.45
CA LEU A 378 11.00 -7.43 -37.65
C LEU A 378 11.74 -6.55 -38.64
N ASN A 379 12.68 -7.14 -39.36
CA ASN A 379 13.28 -6.51 -40.53
C ASN A 379 12.38 -6.65 -41.78
N ASN A 380 12.80 -6.02 -42.88
CA ASN A 380 12.10 -6.08 -44.17
C ASN A 380 11.97 -7.50 -44.79
N THR A 381 12.71 -8.50 -44.30
CA THR A 381 12.57 -9.91 -44.71
C THR A 381 11.60 -10.72 -43.85
N GLY A 382 11.05 -10.11 -42.79
CA GLY A 382 10.20 -10.78 -41.80
C GLY A 382 10.98 -11.58 -40.76
N TYR A 383 12.28 -11.34 -40.60
CA TYR A 383 13.07 -11.94 -39.53
C TYR A 383 12.89 -11.13 -38.23
N ILE A 384 12.60 -11.82 -37.12
CA ILE A 384 12.43 -11.22 -35.81
C ILE A 384 13.81 -10.86 -35.25
N LEU A 385 14.04 -9.57 -35.04
CA LEU A 385 15.27 -9.01 -34.47
C LEU A 385 15.22 -8.96 -32.94
N ALA A 386 14.04 -8.70 -32.37
CA ALA A 386 13.81 -8.66 -30.93
C ALA A 386 12.33 -8.90 -30.64
N ASN A 387 12.01 -9.42 -29.45
CA ASN A 387 10.62 -9.62 -29.02
C ASN A 387 10.45 -9.45 -27.51
N SER A 388 9.20 -9.23 -27.10
CA SER A 388 8.76 -9.30 -25.70
C SER A 388 7.30 -9.75 -25.65
N SER A 389 6.87 -10.32 -24.53
CA SER A 389 5.50 -10.75 -24.34
C SER A 389 5.06 -10.65 -22.89
N GLU A 390 3.80 -10.30 -22.69
CA GLU A 390 3.19 -10.19 -21.36
C GLU A 390 1.75 -10.68 -21.36
N TYR A 391 1.31 -11.28 -20.25
CA TYR A 391 -0.09 -11.68 -20.10
C TYR A 391 -0.96 -10.46 -19.76
N ILE A 392 -2.04 -10.31 -20.51
CA ILE A 392 -3.06 -9.29 -20.29
C ILE A 392 -4.40 -9.93 -19.96
N TYR A 393 -5.26 -9.18 -19.30
CA TYR A 393 -6.62 -9.53 -18.98
C TYR A 393 -7.57 -8.52 -19.62
N LEU A 394 -8.42 -8.98 -20.52
CA LEU A 394 -9.45 -8.15 -21.12
C LEU A 394 -10.71 -8.21 -20.25
N ILE A 395 -11.27 -7.06 -19.89
CA ILE A 395 -12.51 -6.94 -19.14
C ILE A 395 -13.65 -6.43 -20.01
N SER A 396 -14.85 -6.93 -19.74
CA SER A 396 -16.06 -6.53 -20.45
C SER A 396 -16.93 -5.51 -19.69
N GLY A 397 -16.52 -5.18 -18.47
CA GLY A 397 -17.12 -4.16 -17.62
C GLY A 397 -16.41 -4.13 -16.26
N GLU A 398 -16.76 -3.15 -15.42
CA GLU A 398 -16.27 -3.08 -14.05
C GLU A 398 -17.18 -2.25 -13.14
N ILE A 399 -17.11 -2.54 -11.84
CA ILE A 399 -17.72 -1.71 -10.80
C ILE A 399 -16.70 -0.60 -10.53
N THR A 400 -17.05 0.64 -10.86
CA THR A 400 -16.14 1.79 -10.68
C THR A 400 -16.30 2.46 -9.32
N ASN A 401 -17.41 2.19 -8.63
CA ASN A 401 -17.68 2.76 -7.33
C ASN A 401 -18.70 1.92 -6.55
N PHE A 402 -18.48 1.73 -5.25
CA PHE A 402 -19.47 1.18 -4.32
C PHE A 402 -19.43 1.96 -2.99
N THR A 403 -20.54 2.60 -2.64
CA THR A 403 -20.61 3.53 -1.51
C THR A 403 -21.82 3.30 -0.61
N ILE A 404 -21.60 3.57 0.66
CA ILE A 404 -22.63 3.65 1.68
C ILE A 404 -22.65 5.07 2.22
N ASN A 405 -23.79 5.75 2.15
CA ASN A 405 -23.88 7.17 2.50
C ASN A 405 -23.80 7.43 4.02
N THR A 406 -23.90 6.39 4.85
CA THR A 406 -23.88 6.48 6.31
C THR A 406 -23.10 5.30 6.89
N THR A 407 -22.14 5.57 7.78
CA THR A 407 -21.32 4.53 8.42
C THR A 407 -22.04 3.80 9.56
N GLY A 408 -23.24 4.22 9.93
CA GLY A 408 -24.05 3.58 10.97
C GLY A 408 -25.54 3.78 10.81
N ILE A 409 -26.30 2.76 11.18
CA ILE A 409 -27.77 2.73 11.21
C ILE A 409 -28.27 2.18 12.55
N GLU A 410 -29.50 2.53 12.90
CA GLU A 410 -30.20 1.89 14.01
C GLU A 410 -30.73 0.51 13.56
N GLN A 411 -30.94 -0.38 14.52
CA GLN A 411 -31.61 -1.66 14.31
C GLN A 411 -33.04 -1.40 13.80
N GLY A 412 -33.38 -2.02 12.67
CA GLY A 412 -34.61 -1.73 11.93
C GLY A 412 -34.53 -0.49 11.03
N GLY A 413 -33.38 0.19 10.99
CA GLY A 413 -33.10 1.34 10.14
C GLY A 413 -32.70 0.95 8.71
N ASP A 414 -32.88 1.91 7.80
CA ASP A 414 -32.60 1.79 6.38
C ASP A 414 -31.16 2.25 6.06
N LEU A 415 -30.46 1.46 5.26
CA LEU A 415 -29.13 1.72 4.71
C LEU A 415 -29.23 1.93 3.21
N LYS A 416 -28.70 3.05 2.71
CA LYS A 416 -28.64 3.34 1.28
C LYS A 416 -27.30 2.87 0.70
N LEU A 417 -27.38 1.93 -0.24
CA LEU A 417 -26.27 1.31 -0.95
C LEU A 417 -26.26 1.84 -2.38
N ASN A 418 -25.17 2.48 -2.82
CA ASN A 418 -25.05 2.98 -4.19
C ASN A 418 -23.85 2.35 -4.87
N PHE A 419 -23.98 1.98 -6.15
CA PHE A 419 -22.84 1.57 -6.95
C PHE A 419 -22.93 2.08 -8.38
N GLU A 420 -21.78 2.12 -9.04
CA GLU A 420 -21.63 2.50 -10.43
C GLU A 420 -20.98 1.36 -11.20
N PHE A 421 -21.48 1.12 -12.41
CA PHE A 421 -20.94 0.09 -13.30
C PHE A 421 -20.77 0.64 -14.71
N GLU A 422 -19.65 0.30 -15.33
CA GLU A 422 -19.35 0.59 -16.73
C GLU A 422 -19.43 -0.69 -17.56
N ASN A 423 -20.19 -0.64 -18.66
CA ASN A 423 -20.34 -1.76 -19.59
C ASN A 423 -19.51 -1.50 -20.86
N TYR A 424 -18.49 -2.32 -21.09
CA TYR A 424 -17.62 -2.25 -22.27
C TYR A 424 -18.08 -3.14 -23.43
N ASN A 425 -19.20 -3.85 -23.26
CA ASN A 425 -19.79 -4.63 -24.35
C ASN A 425 -20.53 -3.73 -25.34
N ASP A 426 -20.50 -4.11 -26.62
CA ASP A 426 -21.30 -3.50 -27.69
C ASP A 426 -22.80 -3.86 -27.59
N ALA A 427 -23.17 -4.72 -26.63
CA ALA A 427 -24.54 -5.16 -26.36
C ALA A 427 -24.93 -4.92 -24.90
N ASP A 428 -26.24 -4.86 -24.66
CA ASP A 428 -26.81 -4.81 -23.32
C ASP A 428 -26.41 -6.06 -22.53
N VAL A 429 -25.96 -5.86 -21.30
CA VAL A 429 -25.62 -6.98 -20.40
C VAL A 429 -26.67 -7.07 -19.30
N THR A 430 -27.16 -8.28 -19.07
CA THR A 430 -28.05 -8.58 -17.94
C THR A 430 -27.26 -9.30 -16.86
N PHE A 431 -27.30 -8.74 -15.65
CA PHE A 431 -26.58 -9.25 -14.49
C PHE A 431 -27.52 -9.82 -13.45
N ASN A 432 -27.06 -10.86 -12.77
CA ASN A 432 -27.51 -11.27 -11.46
C ASN A 432 -26.58 -10.61 -10.43
N GLY A 433 -26.94 -9.41 -9.99
CA GLY A 433 -26.25 -8.74 -8.90
C GLY A 433 -26.63 -9.34 -7.55
N GLN A 434 -25.68 -9.36 -6.65
CA GLN A 434 -25.87 -9.80 -5.27
C GLN A 434 -25.16 -8.81 -4.35
N ILE A 435 -25.87 -8.26 -3.36
CA ILE A 435 -25.24 -7.61 -2.21
C ILE A 435 -25.40 -8.52 -1.01
N SER A 436 -24.29 -9.07 -0.53
CA SER A 436 -24.23 -9.88 0.68
C SER A 436 -23.94 -8.97 1.87
N ILE A 437 -24.77 -9.06 2.92
CA ILE A 437 -24.53 -8.37 4.18
C ILE A 437 -24.02 -9.41 5.17
N SER A 438 -22.79 -9.26 5.67
CA SER A 438 -22.18 -10.17 6.63
C SER A 438 -21.77 -9.47 7.92
N ASP A 439 -21.75 -10.20 9.03
CA ASP A 439 -21.24 -9.73 10.32
C ASP A 439 -19.69 -9.73 10.35
N SER A 440 -19.10 -9.24 11.44
CA SER A 440 -17.65 -9.23 11.65
C SER A 440 -16.97 -10.62 11.68
N GLN A 441 -17.76 -11.70 11.70
CA GLN A 441 -17.31 -13.08 11.65
C GLN A 441 -17.56 -13.72 10.27
N ASN A 442 -17.92 -12.91 9.25
CA ASN A 442 -18.28 -13.32 7.90
C ASN A 442 -19.53 -14.22 7.81
N ASN A 443 -20.39 -14.24 8.83
CA ASN A 443 -21.69 -14.89 8.70
C ASN A 443 -22.63 -14.00 7.89
N ILE A 444 -23.22 -14.54 6.83
CA ILE A 444 -24.17 -13.81 6.00
C ILE A 444 -25.46 -13.58 6.79
N ALA A 445 -25.73 -12.32 7.12
CA ALA A 445 -26.93 -11.85 7.79
C ALA A 445 -28.09 -11.65 6.80
N ASP A 446 -27.80 -11.17 5.58
CA ASP A 446 -28.81 -11.00 4.54
C ASP A 446 -28.20 -11.00 3.13
N THR A 447 -29.03 -11.12 2.11
CA THR A 447 -28.62 -11.08 0.70
C THR A 447 -29.67 -10.40 -0.17
N LEU A 448 -29.29 -9.31 -0.83
CA LEU A 448 -30.11 -8.62 -1.81
C LEU A 448 -29.78 -9.14 -3.21
N LEU A 449 -30.79 -9.69 -3.91
CA LEU A 449 -30.66 -10.06 -5.31
C LEU A 449 -31.10 -8.90 -6.21
N ILE A 450 -30.27 -8.58 -7.18
CA ILE A 450 -30.37 -7.38 -7.98
C ILE A 450 -30.38 -7.76 -9.46
N PRO A 451 -31.54 -8.00 -10.07
CA PRO A 451 -31.63 -8.16 -11.52
C PRO A 451 -31.42 -6.81 -12.18
N LEU A 452 -30.42 -6.72 -13.05
CA LEU A 452 -30.01 -5.46 -13.69
C LEU A 452 -29.83 -5.69 -15.18
N THR A 453 -30.23 -4.71 -15.99
CA THR A 453 -29.80 -4.62 -17.39
C THR A 453 -29.14 -3.26 -17.61
N ILE A 454 -27.93 -3.31 -18.15
CA ILE A 454 -27.12 -2.13 -18.47
C ILE A 454 -26.99 -2.08 -19.99
N ALA A 455 -27.43 -0.97 -20.59
CA ALA A 455 -27.43 -0.84 -22.03
C ALA A 455 -26.00 -0.71 -22.57
N SER A 456 -25.76 -1.06 -23.84
CA SER A 456 -24.48 -0.73 -24.47
C SER A 456 -24.32 0.78 -24.68
N GLY A 457 -23.12 1.29 -24.46
CA GLY A 457 -22.79 2.71 -24.66
C GLY A 457 -23.22 3.69 -23.56
N ASP A 458 -23.81 3.21 -22.45
CA ASP A 458 -23.93 4.00 -21.22
C ASP A 458 -22.55 4.03 -20.53
N ASN A 459 -21.85 5.17 -20.63
CA ASN A 459 -20.46 5.31 -20.13
C ASN A 459 -20.32 4.89 -18.65
N THR A 460 -21.30 5.18 -17.81
CA THR A 460 -21.37 4.74 -16.41
C THR A 460 -22.83 4.77 -15.97
N LYS A 461 -23.33 3.70 -15.34
CA LYS A 461 -24.71 3.65 -14.80
C LYS A 461 -24.71 3.52 -13.29
N GLN A 462 -25.41 4.44 -12.64
CA GLN A 462 -25.55 4.46 -11.19
C GLN A 462 -26.81 3.73 -10.73
N PHE A 463 -26.66 2.96 -9.66
CA PHE A 463 -27.72 2.22 -9.00
C PHE A 463 -27.82 2.60 -7.54
N SER A 464 -29.04 2.50 -6.99
CA SER A 464 -29.30 2.83 -5.59
C SER A 464 -30.32 1.85 -5.01
N TYR A 465 -29.92 1.21 -3.91
CA TYR A 465 -30.72 0.24 -3.19
C TYR A 465 -30.84 0.64 -1.72
N ILE A 466 -31.95 0.23 -1.12
CA ILE A 466 -32.20 0.42 0.31
C ILE A 466 -32.27 -0.96 0.95
N TRP A 467 -31.42 -1.19 1.94
CA TRP A 467 -31.44 -2.37 2.78
C TRP A 467 -31.95 -2.01 4.17
N ASN A 468 -32.85 -2.80 4.76
CA ASN A 468 -33.31 -2.58 6.12
C ASN A 468 -32.64 -3.58 7.06
N SER A 469 -32.06 -3.09 8.15
CA SER A 469 -31.36 -3.95 9.12
C SER A 469 -32.27 -4.94 9.87
N GLY A 470 -33.58 -4.73 9.85
CA GLY A 470 -34.55 -5.61 10.48
C GLY A 470 -34.23 -5.86 11.96
N ASN A 471 -34.12 -7.13 12.34
CA ASN A 471 -33.75 -7.54 13.70
C ASN A 471 -32.27 -7.96 13.82
N ASN A 472 -31.43 -7.61 12.84
CA ASN A 472 -30.00 -7.94 12.92
C ASN A 472 -29.40 -7.32 14.19
N SER A 473 -28.55 -8.08 14.88
CA SER A 473 -27.97 -7.66 16.15
C SER A 473 -27.05 -6.45 15.93
N PRO A 474 -26.87 -5.57 16.93
CA PRO A 474 -25.87 -4.52 16.84
C PRO A 474 -24.48 -5.09 16.62
N GLY A 475 -23.66 -4.37 15.86
CA GLY A 475 -22.30 -4.78 15.55
C GLY A 475 -21.79 -4.14 14.26
N CYS A 476 -20.56 -4.50 13.90
CA CYS A 476 -19.97 -4.15 12.60
C CYS A 476 -20.42 -5.16 11.55
N TYR A 477 -20.79 -4.64 10.38
CA TYR A 477 -21.23 -5.40 9.23
C TYR A 477 -20.46 -4.95 7.98
N LYS A 478 -20.37 -5.86 7.02
CA LYS A 478 -19.79 -5.64 5.70
C LYS A 478 -20.87 -5.86 4.65
N ALA A 479 -21.07 -4.87 3.79
CA ALA A 479 -21.81 -5.05 2.55
C ALA A 479 -20.81 -5.39 1.44
N GLU A 480 -21.06 -6.45 0.68
CA GLU A 480 -20.21 -6.89 -0.41
C GLU A 480 -21.05 -7.05 -1.68
N LEU A 481 -20.69 -6.31 -2.73
CA LEU A 481 -21.35 -6.32 -4.03
C LEU A 481 -20.60 -7.23 -5.00
N THR A 482 -21.33 -8.18 -5.57
CA THR A 482 -20.86 -9.01 -6.69
C THR A 482 -21.88 -8.92 -7.82
N LEU A 483 -21.42 -8.69 -9.04
CA LEU A 483 -22.25 -8.78 -10.24
C LEU A 483 -21.79 -9.98 -11.05
N SER A 484 -22.73 -10.78 -11.56
CA SER A 484 -22.42 -11.91 -12.44
C SER A 484 -23.30 -11.88 -13.68
N SER A 485 -22.73 -12.17 -14.84
CA SER A 485 -23.44 -12.45 -16.10
C SER A 485 -23.02 -13.82 -16.62
N GLU A 486 -23.64 -14.33 -17.69
CA GLU A 486 -23.28 -15.64 -18.24
C GLU A 486 -21.77 -15.70 -18.59
N GLY A 487 -20.98 -16.37 -17.75
CA GLY A 487 -19.54 -16.57 -17.94
C GLY A 487 -18.63 -15.41 -17.50
N SER A 488 -19.12 -14.40 -16.78
CA SER A 488 -18.29 -13.30 -16.27
C SER A 488 -18.76 -12.82 -14.91
N ASP A 489 -17.81 -12.58 -14.01
CA ASP A 489 -18.04 -12.03 -12.68
C ASP A 489 -17.30 -10.69 -12.57
N TYR A 490 -17.91 -9.75 -11.84
CA TYR A 490 -17.41 -8.39 -11.62
C TYR A 490 -17.50 -8.07 -10.13
N GLY A 491 -16.41 -7.54 -9.57
CA GLY A 491 -16.21 -7.40 -8.12
C GLY A 491 -15.44 -8.58 -7.51
N SER A 492 -15.43 -8.75 -6.20
CA SER A 492 -16.27 -8.07 -5.20
C SER A 492 -15.77 -6.68 -4.81
N GLU A 493 -16.71 -5.74 -4.63
CA GLU A 493 -16.47 -4.46 -3.93
C GLU A 493 -17.14 -4.48 -2.56
N ASP A 494 -16.49 -3.97 -1.52
CA ASP A 494 -17.06 -3.98 -0.17
C ASP A 494 -16.99 -2.65 0.59
N GLN A 495 -17.90 -2.50 1.54
CA GLN A 495 -18.01 -1.33 2.42
C GLN A 495 -18.48 -1.75 3.82
N TRP A 496 -17.86 -1.16 4.85
CA TRP A 496 -18.17 -1.44 6.24
C TRP A 496 -19.17 -0.43 6.83
N PHE A 497 -20.07 -0.93 7.68
CA PHE A 497 -21.03 -0.10 8.41
C PHE A 497 -21.38 -0.72 9.78
N THR A 498 -22.12 0.00 10.61
CA THR A 498 -22.51 -0.44 11.96
C THR A 498 -24.03 -0.45 12.16
N ILE A 499 -24.52 -1.42 12.94
CA ILE A 499 -25.91 -1.48 13.42
C ILE A 499 -25.91 -1.22 14.93
N SER A 500 -26.86 -0.43 15.43
CA SER A 500 -26.99 -0.06 16.86
C SER A 500 -28.40 -0.30 17.40
N ASN A 501 -28.56 -0.74 18.67
CA ASN A 501 -29.87 -1.18 19.23
C ASN A 501 -30.91 -0.05 19.46
N SER A 502 -30.52 1.23 19.36
CA SER A 502 -31.26 2.47 19.66
C SER A 502 -30.21 3.59 19.79
N PRO A 503 -30.56 4.91 19.76
CA PRO A 503 -29.57 5.97 19.58
C PRO A 503 -28.48 5.78 20.62
N SER A 504 -27.26 5.67 20.10
CA SER A 504 -26.10 5.14 20.78
C SER A 504 -26.10 5.41 22.29
N THR A 505 -25.67 4.44 23.11
CA THR A 505 -25.29 4.70 24.51
C THR A 505 -24.17 5.75 24.66
N ASN A 506 -23.67 6.25 23.52
CA ASN A 506 -22.70 7.31 23.31
C ASN A 506 -23.35 8.64 22.88
N ALA A 507 -24.69 8.78 22.85
CA ALA A 507 -25.35 10.00 22.44
C ALA A 507 -25.67 10.95 23.60
N TRP A 508 -25.56 12.25 23.34
CA TRP A 508 -26.07 13.32 24.18
C TRP A 508 -27.32 13.91 23.55
N HIS A 509 -28.45 13.78 24.25
CA HIS A 509 -29.76 14.23 23.80
C HIS A 509 -30.01 15.65 24.29
N LEU A 510 -30.34 16.55 23.36
CA LEU A 510 -30.65 17.95 23.67
C LEU A 510 -32.01 18.03 24.37
N HIS A 511 -32.11 18.86 25.40
CA HIS A 511 -33.32 19.05 26.18
C HIS A 511 -33.74 20.53 26.24
N ASN A 512 -34.98 20.82 26.63
CA ASN A 512 -35.56 22.17 26.57
C ASN A 512 -35.09 23.14 27.69
N ASP A 513 -34.26 22.63 28.60
CA ASP A 513 -33.61 23.37 29.70
C ASP A 513 -32.16 23.78 29.34
N SER A 514 -31.78 23.65 28.07
CA SER A 514 -30.41 23.89 27.57
C SER A 514 -29.36 22.98 28.21
N ILE A 515 -29.78 21.80 28.68
CA ILE A 515 -28.91 20.73 29.14
C ILE A 515 -28.99 19.56 28.14
N MET A 516 -27.87 18.86 27.94
CA MET A 516 -27.86 17.60 27.21
C MET A 516 -27.60 16.42 28.15
N TYR A 517 -28.34 15.33 27.94
CA TYR A 517 -28.32 14.16 28.80
C TYR A 517 -27.95 12.89 28.02
N ARG A 518 -27.31 11.92 28.67
CA ARG A 518 -27.00 10.60 28.08
C ARG A 518 -28.18 9.65 27.99
N THR A 519 -29.40 10.15 28.16
CA THR A 519 -30.62 9.33 28.10
C THR A 519 -31.65 9.98 27.20
N ALA A 520 -32.22 9.17 26.31
CA ALA A 520 -33.38 9.52 25.50
C ALA A 520 -34.70 9.49 26.28
N THR A 521 -34.71 9.03 27.55
CA THR A 521 -35.94 8.85 28.34
C THR A 521 -36.54 10.14 28.89
N ASN A 522 -35.89 11.29 28.67
CA ASN A 522 -36.40 12.57 29.13
C ASN A 522 -37.63 13.01 28.32
N PRO A 523 -38.60 13.70 28.95
CA PRO A 523 -39.82 14.16 28.28
C PRO A 523 -39.50 14.97 27.02
N THR A 524 -40.32 14.78 25.98
CA THR A 524 -40.19 15.55 24.76
C THR A 524 -40.65 16.99 24.97
N GLY A 525 -39.98 17.94 24.32
CA GLY A 525 -40.29 19.36 24.41
C GLY A 525 -39.65 20.12 23.25
N ASN A 526 -39.86 21.43 23.19
CA ASN A 526 -39.31 22.28 22.15
C ASN A 526 -38.51 23.43 22.77
N LEU A 527 -37.47 23.87 22.05
CA LEU A 527 -36.71 25.08 22.38
C LEU A 527 -36.65 26.00 21.15
N THR A 528 -37.14 27.23 21.30
CA THR A 528 -37.13 28.24 20.24
C THR A 528 -35.82 29.02 20.26
N ILE A 529 -35.12 29.03 19.12
CA ILE A 529 -33.99 29.91 18.84
C ILE A 529 -34.49 31.02 17.92
N ALA A 530 -34.44 32.26 18.39
CA ALA A 530 -34.87 33.43 17.61
C ALA A 530 -33.91 33.72 16.46
N THR A 531 -34.38 34.44 15.44
CA THR A 531 -33.57 34.84 14.28
C THR A 531 -32.29 35.56 14.69
N GLY A 532 -31.15 35.10 14.18
CA GLY A 532 -29.83 35.67 14.47
C GLY A 532 -29.33 35.41 15.90
N SER A 533 -29.99 34.52 16.64
CA SER A 533 -29.62 34.14 18.01
C SER A 533 -29.05 32.73 18.04
N SER A 534 -28.42 32.38 19.16
CA SER A 534 -27.94 31.02 19.41
C SER A 534 -28.47 30.47 20.73
N ASN A 535 -28.47 29.15 20.85
CA ASN A 535 -28.66 28.48 22.13
C ASN A 535 -27.52 27.48 22.36
N LEU A 536 -26.99 27.50 23.58
CA LEU A 536 -25.90 26.64 24.04
C LEU A 536 -26.49 25.52 24.90
N TRP A 537 -26.22 24.27 24.52
CA TRP A 537 -26.46 23.11 25.37
C TRP A 537 -25.15 22.64 26.00
N ILE A 538 -25.18 22.41 27.31
CA ILE A 538 -24.04 21.88 28.06
C ILE A 538 -24.38 20.50 28.63
N ALA A 539 -23.37 19.65 28.83
CA ALA A 539 -23.56 18.37 29.50
C ALA A 539 -24.17 18.54 30.90
N ASP A 540 -24.95 17.55 31.34
CA ASP A 540 -25.61 17.54 32.66
C ASP A 540 -24.61 17.51 33.84
N GLU A 541 -23.40 17.03 33.61
CA GLU A 541 -22.31 17.01 34.58
C GLU A 541 -21.02 17.65 34.01
N PRO A 542 -20.21 18.34 34.83
CA PRO A 542 -18.90 18.80 34.41
C PRO A 542 -17.89 17.63 34.33
N ALA A 543 -16.81 17.84 33.58
CA ALA A 543 -15.68 16.92 33.55
C ALA A 543 -15.07 16.79 34.95
N GLN A 544 -14.95 15.56 35.46
CA GLN A 544 -14.40 15.32 36.80
C GLN A 544 -12.85 15.31 36.82
N THR A 545 -12.23 15.26 35.64
CA THR A 545 -10.79 15.34 35.42
C THR A 545 -10.51 16.07 34.10
N ASN A 546 -9.26 16.42 33.82
CA ASN A 546 -8.88 16.98 32.53
C ASN A 546 -9.04 15.92 31.44
N LEU A 547 -9.81 16.23 30.40
CA LEU A 547 -10.09 15.36 29.26
C LEU A 547 -9.55 15.98 27.98
N THR A 548 -9.00 15.15 27.09
CA THR A 548 -8.58 15.54 25.73
C THR A 548 -9.39 14.73 24.73
N PHE A 549 -10.16 15.41 23.89
CA PHE A 549 -10.83 14.81 22.74
C PHE A 549 -9.84 14.79 21.56
N PRO A 550 -9.58 13.63 20.93
CA PRO A 550 -8.74 13.57 19.75
C PRO A 550 -9.42 14.28 18.55
N PRO A 551 -8.66 14.66 17.50
CA PRO A 551 -9.27 15.14 16.26
C PRO A 551 -10.18 14.05 15.69
N GLY A 552 -11.35 14.43 15.19
CA GLY A 552 -12.31 13.44 14.72
C GLY A 552 -13.60 14.03 14.17
N VAL A 553 -14.41 13.12 13.65
CA VAL A 553 -15.73 13.39 13.10
C VAL A 553 -16.81 13.16 14.16
N TRP A 554 -17.57 14.21 14.46
CA TRP A 554 -18.78 14.15 15.28
C TRP A 554 -20.00 14.07 14.38
N THR A 555 -20.96 13.20 14.71
CA THR A 555 -22.22 13.07 13.99
C THR A 555 -23.40 13.33 14.90
N GLY A 556 -24.56 13.62 14.34
CA GLY A 556 -25.79 13.80 15.10
C GLY A 556 -26.96 14.16 14.22
N ARG A 557 -28.11 14.39 14.87
CA ARG A 557 -29.36 14.80 14.23
C ARG A 557 -29.94 16.00 14.96
N ILE A 558 -30.44 16.98 14.20
CA ILE A 558 -31.33 18.04 14.71
C ILE A 558 -32.69 17.89 14.05
N THR A 559 -33.75 17.79 14.87
CA THR A 559 -35.13 17.81 14.37
C THR A 559 -35.80 19.12 14.75
N LEU A 560 -36.48 19.75 13.80
CA LEU A 560 -37.25 20.98 13.98
C LEU A 560 -38.75 20.69 14.06
N GLU A 561 -39.52 21.57 14.70
CA GLU A 561 -40.99 21.50 14.70
C GLU A 561 -41.56 21.77 13.31
N THR A 562 -41.01 22.78 12.62
CA THR A 562 -41.42 23.17 11.27
C THR A 562 -40.30 22.92 10.27
N ALA A 563 -40.67 22.52 9.05
CA ALA A 563 -39.71 22.27 7.98
C ALA A 563 -38.87 23.52 7.66
N LEU A 564 -37.56 23.33 7.45
CA LEU A 564 -36.64 24.40 7.07
C LEU A 564 -36.66 24.56 5.54
N ALA A 565 -37.17 25.69 5.06
CA ALA A 565 -37.33 25.93 3.63
C ALA A 565 -36.00 26.17 2.91
N SER A 566 -35.97 25.92 1.60
CA SER A 566 -34.81 26.22 0.76
C SER A 566 -34.42 27.70 0.86
N GLY A 567 -33.14 27.96 1.15
CA GLY A 567 -32.60 29.30 1.38
C GLY A 567 -32.54 29.73 2.86
N GLN A 568 -33.15 28.96 3.77
CA GLN A 568 -32.96 29.11 5.22
C GLN A 568 -31.78 28.23 5.68
N ASN A 569 -31.07 28.63 6.73
CA ASN A 569 -30.00 27.82 7.30
C ASN A 569 -29.81 28.08 8.80
N PHE A 570 -29.10 27.15 9.45
CA PHE A 570 -28.58 27.30 10.81
C PHE A 570 -27.19 26.63 10.88
N SER A 571 -26.40 26.97 11.88
CA SER A 571 -25.09 26.36 12.10
C SER A 571 -25.02 25.64 13.45
N ILE A 572 -24.18 24.61 13.50
CA ILE A 572 -23.94 23.79 14.68
C ILE A 572 -22.44 23.81 14.97
N GLU A 573 -22.06 24.03 16.22
CA GLU A 573 -20.67 24.02 16.68
C GLU A 573 -20.50 23.12 17.90
N ILE A 574 -19.43 22.33 17.92
CA ILE A 574 -19.04 21.50 19.07
C ILE A 574 -17.81 22.08 19.74
N GLY A 575 -17.72 22.00 21.07
CA GLY A 575 -16.54 22.47 21.79
C GLY A 575 -16.68 22.37 23.31
N ASN A 576 -15.94 23.22 24.02
CA ASN A 576 -15.97 23.29 25.48
C ASN A 576 -16.66 24.57 25.97
N CYS A 577 -17.28 24.50 27.15
CA CYS A 577 -17.81 25.63 27.88
C CYS A 577 -17.10 25.74 29.23
N SER A 578 -16.41 26.86 29.46
CA SER A 578 -15.70 27.16 30.70
C SER A 578 -16.17 28.50 31.27
N GLY A 579 -16.68 28.48 32.50
CA GLY A 579 -17.19 29.68 33.16
C GLY A 579 -18.29 30.42 32.39
N GLY A 580 -19.09 29.72 31.59
CA GLY A 580 -20.15 30.28 30.75
C GLY A 580 -19.69 30.80 29.38
N ASN A 581 -18.40 30.69 29.04
CA ASN A 581 -17.87 31.04 27.73
C ASN A 581 -17.70 29.77 26.89
N PHE A 582 -18.32 29.75 25.71
CA PHE A 582 -18.18 28.67 24.74
C PHE A 582 -16.99 28.92 23.81
N THR A 583 -16.20 27.88 23.54
CA THR A 583 -15.14 27.88 22.53
C THR A 583 -15.36 26.71 21.56
N GLY A 584 -15.70 27.02 20.30
CA GLY A 584 -15.92 26.04 19.25
C GLY A 584 -14.61 25.40 18.75
N SER A 585 -14.66 24.10 18.47
CA SER A 585 -13.54 23.28 17.97
C SER A 585 -13.80 22.70 16.57
N GLY A 586 -15.06 22.78 16.11
CA GLY A 586 -15.50 22.43 14.76
C GLY A 586 -16.94 22.91 14.54
N SER A 587 -17.33 23.10 13.28
CA SER A 587 -18.65 23.61 12.91
C SER A 587 -19.22 22.95 11.65
N ALA A 588 -20.54 22.89 11.54
CA ALA A 588 -21.27 22.51 10.32
C ALA A 588 -22.38 23.54 10.02
N ALA A 589 -22.59 23.82 8.75
CA ALA A 589 -23.71 24.63 8.26
C ALA A 589 -24.79 23.72 7.68
N ILE A 590 -26.04 23.90 8.12
CA ILE A 590 -27.20 23.13 7.68
C ILE A 590 -28.10 24.01 6.85
N ASN A 591 -28.29 23.64 5.59
CA ASN A 591 -29.16 24.35 4.65
C ASN A 591 -30.52 23.65 4.59
N GLY A 592 -31.60 24.43 4.58
CA GLY A 592 -32.95 23.91 4.44
C GLY A 592 -33.18 23.27 3.08
N ASP A 593 -33.83 22.11 3.10
CA ASP A 593 -34.22 21.31 1.95
C ASP A 593 -35.73 21.01 1.93
N GLY A 594 -36.49 21.63 2.84
CA GLY A 594 -37.91 21.37 3.06
C GLY A 594 -38.21 20.25 4.06
N ASN A 595 -37.21 19.64 4.69
CA ASN A 595 -37.39 18.62 5.72
C ASN A 595 -37.41 19.21 7.14
N THR A 596 -37.78 18.37 8.11
CA THR A 596 -37.76 18.67 9.54
C THR A 596 -36.58 18.03 10.28
N SER A 597 -35.87 17.06 9.68
CA SER A 597 -34.80 16.31 10.34
C SER A 597 -33.52 16.44 9.53
N PHE A 598 -32.44 16.83 10.19
CA PHE A 598 -31.15 17.12 9.57
C PHE A 598 -30.06 16.34 10.27
N ASP A 599 -29.49 15.36 9.57
CA ASP A 599 -28.27 14.69 10.00
C ASP A 599 -27.06 15.56 9.65
N PHE A 600 -26.08 15.59 10.54
CA PHE A 600 -24.91 16.45 10.37
C PHE A 600 -23.61 15.74 10.74
N GLN A 601 -22.54 16.28 10.18
CA GLN A 601 -21.17 15.85 10.42
C GLN A 601 -20.30 17.09 10.72
N ILE A 602 -19.60 17.09 11.85
CA ILE A 602 -18.65 18.13 12.24
C ILE A 602 -17.26 17.52 12.32
N THR A 603 -16.33 18.01 11.50
CA THR A 603 -14.89 17.72 11.68
C THR A 603 -14.34 18.68 12.72
N ALA A 604 -13.95 18.16 13.88
CA ALA A 604 -13.39 18.93 14.98
C ALA A 604 -11.88 18.67 15.13
N ASN A 605 -11.12 19.72 15.41
CA ASN A 605 -9.74 19.57 15.88
C ASN A 605 -9.73 18.97 17.29
N SER A 606 -8.56 18.51 17.75
CA SER A 606 -8.44 18.11 19.16
C SER A 606 -8.72 19.29 20.09
N PHE A 607 -9.44 19.04 21.17
CA PHE A 607 -9.76 20.05 22.17
C PHE A 607 -9.76 19.47 23.58
N ASN A 608 -9.47 20.33 24.55
CA ASN A 608 -9.34 19.97 25.95
C ASN A 608 -10.53 20.50 26.75
N ILE A 609 -11.03 19.69 27.69
CA ILE A 609 -12.00 20.09 28.71
C ILE A 609 -11.29 19.96 30.04
N ALA A 610 -11.08 21.07 30.75
CA ALA A 610 -10.48 21.04 32.07
C ALA A 610 -11.46 20.43 33.09
N LYS A 611 -10.94 19.97 34.23
CA LYS A 611 -11.78 19.62 35.38
C LYS A 611 -12.72 20.79 35.71
N ASP A 612 -13.98 20.46 35.99
CA ASP A 612 -15.08 21.38 36.29
C ASP A 612 -15.65 22.15 35.07
N ASP A 613 -15.11 21.98 33.86
CA ASP A 613 -15.66 22.50 32.60
C ASP A 613 -16.61 21.49 31.92
N TYR A 614 -17.35 21.96 30.90
CA TYR A 614 -18.40 21.18 30.24
C TYR A 614 -18.11 20.91 28.76
N LEU A 615 -18.49 19.73 28.28
CA LEU A 615 -18.75 19.51 26.86
C LEU A 615 -19.98 20.33 26.45
N ALA A 616 -19.96 20.96 25.27
CA ALA A 616 -21.05 21.81 24.84
C ALA A 616 -21.26 21.81 23.32
N ILE A 617 -22.51 22.04 22.92
CA ILE A 617 -22.94 22.28 21.54
C ILE A 617 -23.70 23.60 21.45
N ASN A 618 -23.32 24.43 20.48
CA ASN A 618 -23.97 25.70 20.19
C ASN A 618 -24.71 25.60 18.85
N ILE A 619 -26.00 25.94 18.82
CA ILE A 619 -26.78 26.02 17.58
C ILE A 619 -27.15 27.49 17.36
N THR A 620 -26.82 28.01 16.18
CA THR A 620 -27.10 29.41 15.81
C THR A 620 -28.02 29.42 14.60
N ASP A 621 -29.20 30.03 14.74
CA ASP A 621 -30.05 30.32 13.60
C ASP A 621 -29.65 31.65 12.96
N THR A 622 -29.49 31.64 11.66
CA THR A 622 -28.98 32.77 10.88
C THR A 622 -30.06 33.45 10.05
N THR A 623 -31.27 32.86 9.92
CA THR A 623 -32.22 33.29 8.88
C THR A 623 -33.65 33.59 9.34
N THR A 624 -34.34 32.70 10.09
CA THR A 624 -35.82 32.83 10.22
C THR A 624 -36.43 32.53 11.59
N GLY A 625 -35.62 32.17 12.57
CA GLY A 625 -36.04 31.55 13.81
C GLY A 625 -36.30 30.05 13.58
N ILE A 626 -35.80 29.21 14.49
CA ILE A 626 -36.04 27.75 14.45
C ILE A 626 -36.57 27.27 15.80
N GLU A 627 -37.41 26.25 15.75
CA GLU A 627 -37.91 25.56 16.95
C GLU A 627 -37.36 24.14 16.95
N VAL A 628 -36.38 23.88 17.80
CA VAL A 628 -35.70 22.59 17.91
C VAL A 628 -36.54 21.65 18.78
N LYS A 629 -36.88 20.48 18.25
CA LYS A 629 -37.46 19.38 19.03
C LYS A 629 -36.39 18.76 19.91
N THR A 630 -36.68 18.67 21.19
CA THR A 630 -35.79 18.23 22.26
C THR A 630 -36.43 17.09 23.05
N GLY A 631 -35.62 16.34 23.81
CA GLY A 631 -36.05 15.10 24.47
C GLY A 631 -36.30 13.96 23.48
N GLY A 632 -36.48 12.73 23.99
CA GLY A 632 -36.57 11.55 23.12
C GLY A 632 -35.33 11.39 22.22
N THR A 633 -35.57 10.97 20.98
CA THR A 633 -34.52 10.76 19.96
C THR A 633 -34.42 11.93 18.95
N TYR A 634 -35.17 13.01 19.16
CA TYR A 634 -35.37 14.06 18.15
C TYR A 634 -34.10 14.83 17.78
N SER A 635 -33.38 15.33 18.79
CA SER A 635 -32.13 16.06 18.56
C SER A 635 -31.06 15.56 19.50
N HIS A 636 -29.94 15.10 18.93
CA HIS A 636 -28.86 14.48 19.67
C HIS A 636 -27.53 14.60 18.93
N ILE A 637 -26.43 14.44 19.67
CA ILE A 637 -25.08 14.32 19.14
C ILE A 637 -24.48 12.99 19.58
N ILE A 638 -23.65 12.39 18.74
CA ILE A 638 -23.00 11.10 19.00
C ILE A 638 -21.54 11.36 19.36
N LEU A 639 -21.10 10.78 20.47
CA LEU A 639 -19.71 10.79 20.92
C LEU A 639 -18.86 9.90 20.01
N LEU A 640 -17.70 10.42 19.59
CA LEU A 640 -16.65 9.67 18.90
C LEU A 640 -16.30 8.36 19.63
N ASP A 641 -16.16 7.25 18.91
CA ASP A 641 -15.77 5.96 19.50
C ASP A 641 -14.37 5.97 20.12
N THR A 642 -13.52 6.91 19.70
CA THR A 642 -12.16 7.12 20.23
C THR A 642 -12.11 8.18 21.34
N ALA A 643 -13.24 8.83 21.67
CA ALA A 643 -13.27 9.85 22.72
C ALA A 643 -13.18 9.23 24.13
N PRO A 644 -12.63 9.98 25.09
CA PRO A 644 -12.68 9.56 26.48
C PRO A 644 -14.14 9.41 26.95
N THR A 645 -14.39 8.47 27.86
CA THR A 645 -15.68 8.38 28.55
C THR A 645 -15.96 9.70 29.28
N TYR A 646 -17.23 10.10 29.43
CA TYR A 646 -17.59 11.36 30.09
C TYR A 646 -18.82 11.13 30.97
N PRO A 647 -18.87 11.67 32.21
CA PRO A 647 -17.80 12.37 32.91
C PRO A 647 -16.95 11.33 33.66
N VAL A 648 -15.69 11.08 33.27
CA VAL A 648 -14.86 10.02 33.90
C VAL A 648 -14.82 10.21 35.42
N PRO A 649 -15.38 9.32 36.26
CA PRO A 649 -15.19 9.46 37.71
C PRO A 649 -13.71 9.22 38.06
N GLU A 650 -13.17 9.95 39.04
CA GLU A 650 -11.91 9.51 39.65
C GLU A 650 -12.13 8.10 40.23
N LEU A 651 -11.63 7.06 39.56
CA LEU A 651 -11.52 5.74 40.16
C LEU A 651 -10.71 5.91 41.47
N PRO A 652 -11.24 5.53 42.65
CA PRO A 652 -10.46 5.59 43.88
C PRO A 652 -9.31 4.59 43.73
N SER A 653 -8.13 5.06 43.32
CA SER A 653 -6.96 4.23 43.00
C SER A 653 -6.52 3.38 44.19
N VAL A 654 -6.97 3.72 45.40
CA VAL A 654 -6.77 3.00 46.66
C VAL A 654 -7.48 1.64 46.69
N VAL A 655 -8.60 1.43 45.99
CA VAL A 655 -9.36 0.16 46.04
C VAL A 655 -8.77 -0.91 45.12
N LEU A 656 -8.25 -0.53 43.95
CA LEU A 656 -7.63 -1.46 43.01
C LEU A 656 -6.21 -1.89 43.45
N VAL A 657 -5.44 -0.98 44.05
CA VAL A 657 -4.09 -1.31 44.56
C VAL A 657 -4.17 -2.21 45.81
N SER A 658 -5.18 -2.01 46.66
CA SER A 658 -5.35 -2.83 47.87
C SER A 658 -5.81 -4.27 47.59
N THR A 659 -6.67 -4.48 46.58
CA THR A 659 -7.09 -5.84 46.16
C THR A 659 -5.97 -6.59 45.43
N ALA A 660 -5.16 -5.91 44.61
CA ALA A 660 -4.00 -6.52 43.95
C ALA A 660 -2.90 -6.95 44.95
N LEU A 661 -2.61 -6.14 45.97
CA LEU A 661 -1.63 -6.49 47.02
C LEU A 661 -2.07 -7.67 47.89
N ILE A 662 -3.37 -7.80 48.19
CA ILE A 662 -3.91 -8.93 48.95
C ILE A 662 -3.80 -10.24 48.13
N MET A 663 -4.03 -10.20 46.82
CA MET A 663 -3.84 -11.38 45.95
C MET A 663 -2.36 -11.79 45.84
N LEU A 664 -1.43 -10.83 45.79
CA LEU A 664 0.01 -11.12 45.71
C LEU A 664 0.54 -11.82 46.98
N VAL A 665 0.08 -11.39 48.16
CA VAL A 665 0.42 -12.03 49.45
C VAL A 665 -0.19 -13.43 49.55
N GLY A 666 -1.40 -13.64 49.03
CA GLY A 666 -2.04 -14.96 48.96
C GLY A 666 -1.25 -15.97 48.13
N ILE A 667 -0.73 -15.54 46.96
CA ILE A 667 0.07 -16.39 46.07
C ILE A 667 1.41 -16.78 46.71
N PHE A 668 2.07 -15.86 47.43
CA PHE A 668 3.32 -16.17 48.13
C PHE A 668 3.13 -17.18 49.29
N LEU A 669 2.02 -17.09 50.02
CA LEU A 669 1.69 -18.02 51.10
C LEU A 669 1.29 -19.42 50.60
N ILE A 670 0.67 -19.51 49.41
CA ILE A 670 0.32 -20.79 48.78
C ILE A 670 1.59 -21.48 48.22
N ASN A 671 2.52 -20.73 47.64
CA ASN A 671 3.76 -21.29 47.10
C ASN A 671 4.79 -21.68 48.18
N SER A 672 4.88 -20.96 49.31
CA SER A 672 5.78 -21.36 50.41
C SER A 672 5.36 -22.67 51.09
N ARG A 673 4.05 -22.98 51.11
CA ARG A 673 3.54 -24.27 51.61
C ARG A 673 3.80 -25.45 50.67
N ARG A 674 3.95 -25.21 49.36
CA ARG A 674 4.25 -26.28 48.38
C ARG A 674 5.74 -26.64 48.32
N SER A 675 6.64 -25.70 48.63
CA SER A 675 8.09 -25.99 48.66
C SER A 675 8.59 -26.69 49.94
N GLY A 676 7.74 -26.83 50.97
CA GLY A 676 8.08 -27.53 52.23
C GLY A 676 7.76 -29.04 52.24
N LYS A 677 7.26 -29.59 51.13
CA LYS A 677 7.02 -31.02 50.95
C LYS A 677 7.52 -31.48 49.58
N LYS A 678 8.84 -31.63 49.45
CA LYS A 678 9.51 -32.70 48.70
C LYS A 678 10.99 -32.68 49.00
#